data_AF-A0A1Q9DDU7-F1
#
_entry.id   AF-A0A1Q9DDU7-F1
#
_cell.length_a   1.000
_cell.length_b   1.000
_cell.length_c   1.000
_cell.angle_alpha   90.00
_cell.angle_beta   90.00
_cell.angle_gamma   90.00
#
_symmetry.space_group_name_H-M   'P 1'
#
loop_
_entity.id
_entity.type
_entity.pdbx_description
1 polymer ?
#
loop_
_entity_poly.entity_id
_entity_poly.type
_entity_poly.pdbx_seq_one_letter_code
_entity_poly.pdbx_strand_id
1 'polypeptide(L)'
;MLLGEWTNLQPAIASREQGLVASATGAHAGLLGWLLRRDGCVSCRQDLSGCFLIVGQSFDQAEILMLFHETFGGSITRRGSGMGLRKPLLQWRAGGQSARTAAQLLAPHSIAKRRQLLLAAEWPEAKSDREDCKAELHALKKYDSAVAGPCSWEYFAGFFDAEGYIQQKCGGVSLVLQIKQKHPRVLECLREFLAQRLSKDTTVGKAGESAHALWICGLTPCKQILQHLLAVGLLCKAEQAKLVLGLMPETAAQVHAELGCLTGNQVFGKRLGAAGQERARKIAVLKAEHELLNVNHENQQCSAFHSTSRGSDEDADEDAHDRAVILLILRRQAAWAAGLLTPACWVRGSKTLVGPERLHADVRGSFCAEAFATSKEVQMDNKQLRVRLNKSAWPILKCFSAHGQTYSLPLRAESRDLRRLPPEPVLAYLAGFFDGDGCVTCKPNLSGCSLHVGQSFDKAEILMLFYESFGGSITLLFRGIGLQKPALRWVVHGKSARTVAQLLGPCSITKQKQLLLAAEWPDAKSRRQDCKAELRALKEYDSAVAGPCSWEYCAGFFDAEGYIKQQHAGASLELQIVQKHPRVLKCLHAFLAQGLSKDTTVGKAGESVHVLKIYGLTSCKQILQHLLAAGLLCKAEQATLVLGLTTETAARVHDELGRLTGNQMFGKRLGAAGQERARKIHATQAQATRLRKGGQLAEASAKLNEIEVLKAEHELLKAYYENQQLVEYLRRVQSLHNNLWEGPIAHGM
;
A
#
# COMPACT_ATOMS: atom_id res chain seq x y z
N MET A 1 -39.39 14.87 51.16
CA MET A 1 -38.87 16.21 50.83
C MET A 1 -37.52 16.01 50.16
N LEU A 2 -37.28 16.63 48.99
CA LEU A 2 -36.18 16.41 48.02
C LEU A 2 -36.60 15.65 46.75
N LEU A 3 -37.53 16.27 46.02
CA LEU A 3 -37.76 16.10 44.58
C LEU A 3 -38.33 17.44 44.10
N GLY A 4 -37.45 18.36 43.69
CA GLY A 4 -37.88 19.68 43.25
C GLY A 4 -36.74 20.68 43.16
N GLU A 5 -35.78 20.46 42.25
CA GLU A 5 -34.79 21.50 41.86
C GLU A 5 -33.99 21.14 40.60
N TRP A 6 -34.65 20.58 39.57
CA TRP A 6 -33.99 20.23 38.29
C TRP A 6 -34.58 20.90 37.04
N THR A 7 -35.45 21.92 37.20
CA THR A 7 -36.14 22.58 36.07
C THR A 7 -35.62 23.97 35.70
N ASN A 8 -34.58 24.52 36.36
CA ASN A 8 -34.12 25.90 36.11
C ASN A 8 -32.72 26.06 35.48
N LEU A 9 -32.11 25.01 34.93
CA LEU A 9 -30.76 25.09 34.33
C LEU A 9 -30.69 25.07 32.79
N GLN A 10 -31.82 24.93 32.08
CA GLN A 10 -31.79 24.93 30.60
C GLN A 10 -31.57 26.30 29.93
N PRO A 11 -32.02 27.46 30.46
CA PRO A 11 -31.79 28.75 29.79
C PRO A 11 -30.33 29.26 29.91
N ALA A 12 -29.61 28.84 30.96
CA ALA A 12 -28.25 29.31 31.25
C ALA A 12 -27.15 28.59 30.45
N ILE A 13 -27.44 27.42 29.89
CA ILE A 13 -26.52 26.69 29.00
C ILE A 13 -26.63 27.24 27.57
N ALA A 14 -27.83 27.61 27.12
CA ALA A 14 -28.05 28.18 25.79
C ALA A 14 -27.44 29.58 25.60
N SER A 15 -27.39 30.42 26.64
CA SER A 15 -26.75 31.75 26.57
C SER A 15 -25.22 31.69 26.69
N ARG A 16 -24.68 30.67 27.36
CA ARG A 16 -23.23 30.45 27.50
C ARG A 16 -22.61 29.79 26.26
N GLU A 17 -23.38 28.97 25.53
CA GLU A 17 -22.98 28.44 24.22
C GLU A 17 -22.95 29.52 23.12
N GLN A 18 -23.88 30.48 23.12
CA GLN A 18 -23.86 31.58 22.14
C GLN A 18 -22.71 32.57 22.39
N GLY A 19 -22.30 32.78 23.64
CA GLY A 19 -21.18 33.66 24.01
C GLY A 19 -19.79 33.08 23.72
N LEU A 20 -19.57 31.77 23.91
CA LEU A 20 -18.28 31.11 23.62
C LEU A 20 -18.07 30.82 22.12
N VAL A 21 -19.15 30.61 21.37
CA VAL A 21 -19.07 30.40 19.91
C VAL A 21 -18.67 31.70 19.19
N ALA A 22 -19.06 32.88 19.69
CA ALA A 22 -18.76 34.16 19.03
C ALA A 22 -17.28 34.57 19.08
N SER A 23 -16.52 34.27 20.15
CA SER A 23 -15.12 34.69 20.27
C SER A 23 -14.12 33.69 19.65
N ALA A 24 -14.50 32.41 19.54
CA ALA A 24 -13.67 31.37 18.92
C ALA A 24 -13.89 31.25 17.40
N THR A 25 -15.06 31.62 16.89
CA THR A 25 -15.42 31.44 15.47
C THR A 25 -14.60 32.29 14.51
N GLY A 26 -14.12 33.48 14.88
CA GLY A 26 -13.35 34.33 13.96
C GLY A 26 -12.01 33.71 13.54
N ALA A 27 -11.21 33.27 14.50
CA ALA A 27 -9.91 32.64 14.24
C ALA A 27 -10.08 31.26 13.59
N HIS A 28 -11.04 30.45 14.05
CA HIS A 28 -11.30 29.13 13.48
C HIS A 28 -11.99 29.18 12.11
N ALA A 29 -12.87 30.15 11.82
CA ALA A 29 -13.45 30.34 10.49
C ALA A 29 -12.42 30.84 9.49
N GLY A 30 -11.50 31.72 9.93
CA GLY A 30 -10.26 32.01 9.23
C GLY A 30 -9.49 30.73 8.94
N LEU A 31 -9.36 29.85 9.96
CA LEU A 31 -8.70 28.55 9.91
C LEU A 31 -9.39 27.51 8.98
N LEU A 32 -10.68 27.68 8.69
CA LEU A 32 -11.48 26.68 7.98
C LEU A 32 -11.82 27.12 6.56
N GLY A 33 -11.79 28.43 6.27
CA GLY A 33 -12.15 29.08 5.00
C GLY A 33 -11.46 28.51 3.75
N TRP A 34 -10.31 27.86 3.95
CA TRP A 34 -9.43 27.40 2.87
C TRP A 34 -9.53 25.91 2.51
N LEU A 35 -10.09 25.05 3.38
CA LEU A 35 -9.99 23.58 3.22
C LEU A 35 -10.88 23.02 2.09
N LEU A 36 -11.59 23.91 1.40
CA LEU A 36 -12.52 23.60 0.33
C LEU A 36 -11.90 23.33 -1.05
N ARG A 37 -10.60 22.97 -1.20
CA ARG A 37 -9.99 23.03 -2.55
C ARG A 37 -9.25 21.87 -3.20
N ARG A 38 -9.16 20.68 -2.62
CA ARG A 38 -8.74 19.51 -3.42
C ARG A 38 -9.90 18.59 -3.82
N ASP A 39 -10.78 18.31 -2.87
CA ASP A 39 -12.06 17.62 -3.05
C ASP A 39 -13.24 18.43 -2.49
N GLY A 40 -12.94 19.63 -1.99
CA GLY A 40 -13.96 20.50 -1.47
C GLY A 40 -14.82 21.04 -2.59
N CYS A 41 -16.12 20.79 -2.53
CA CYS A 41 -17.02 21.32 -3.54
C CYS A 41 -18.30 21.83 -2.89
N VAL A 42 -18.70 23.02 -3.33
CA VAL A 42 -20.07 23.45 -3.24
C VAL A 42 -20.84 22.67 -4.32
N SER A 43 -21.86 21.92 -3.93
CA SER A 43 -22.66 21.12 -4.84
C SER A 43 -24.13 21.20 -4.47
N CYS A 44 -25.01 21.19 -5.46
CA CYS A 44 -26.44 21.04 -5.24
C CYS A 44 -26.83 19.55 -5.42
N ARG A 45 -27.87 19.08 -4.73
CA ARG A 45 -28.48 17.79 -5.05
C ARG A 45 -29.18 17.83 -6.41
N GLN A 46 -29.36 16.65 -7.01
CA GLN A 46 -30.15 16.47 -8.24
C GLN A 46 -31.63 16.86 -8.05
N ASP A 47 -32.18 16.64 -6.85
CA ASP A 47 -33.55 17.03 -6.48
C ASP A 47 -33.69 18.53 -6.13
N LEU A 48 -32.59 19.29 -6.22
CA LEU A 48 -32.46 20.70 -5.81
C LEU A 48 -32.87 20.98 -4.36
N SER A 49 -33.05 19.99 -3.49
CA SER A 49 -33.57 20.20 -2.13
C SER A 49 -32.66 21.07 -1.25
N GLY A 50 -31.39 21.26 -1.63
CA GLY A 50 -30.49 22.21 -0.99
C GLY A 50 -29.05 22.17 -1.52
N CYS A 51 -28.24 23.10 -1.01
CA CYS A 51 -26.80 23.15 -1.21
C CYS A 51 -26.08 22.22 -0.21
N PHE A 52 -24.96 21.64 -0.64
CA PHE A 52 -24.04 20.87 0.17
C PHE A 52 -22.65 21.47 0.07
N LEU A 53 -22.01 21.57 1.23
CA LEU A 53 -20.57 21.73 1.31
C LEU A 53 -19.97 20.36 1.53
N ILE A 54 -19.00 20.04 0.69
CA ILE A 54 -18.21 18.83 0.77
C ILE A 54 -16.76 19.27 0.98
N VAL A 55 -16.03 18.59 1.86
CA VAL A 55 -14.58 18.71 2.03
C VAL A 55 -14.01 17.30 2.07
N GLY A 56 -13.09 16.97 1.17
CA GLY A 56 -12.40 15.68 1.15
C GLY A 56 -10.94 15.81 1.56
N GLN A 57 -10.46 14.88 2.39
CA GLN A 57 -9.08 14.81 2.86
C GLN A 57 -8.62 13.35 2.90
N SER A 58 -7.31 13.14 2.85
CA SER A 58 -6.75 11.80 3.12
C SER A 58 -6.87 11.45 4.61
N PHE A 59 -6.86 10.16 4.91
CA PHE A 59 -7.10 9.66 6.28
C PHE A 59 -6.13 10.22 7.33
N ASP A 60 -4.88 10.50 6.96
CA ASP A 60 -3.86 11.14 7.80
C ASP A 60 -4.13 12.62 8.09
N GLN A 61 -5.13 13.20 7.44
CA GLN A 61 -5.60 14.57 7.62
C GLN A 61 -7.04 14.59 8.18
N ALA A 62 -7.45 13.54 8.90
CA ALA A 62 -8.79 13.42 9.47
C ALA A 62 -9.12 14.52 10.48
N GLU A 63 -8.12 15.04 11.20
CA GLU A 63 -8.26 16.12 12.20
C GLU A 63 -8.92 17.37 11.61
N ILE A 64 -8.61 17.72 10.36
CA ILE A 64 -9.29 18.78 9.62
C ILE A 64 -10.79 18.50 9.52
N LEU A 65 -11.17 17.29 9.12
CA LEU A 65 -12.58 16.96 8.91
C LEU A 65 -13.34 16.93 10.25
N MET A 66 -12.67 16.53 11.33
CA MET A 66 -13.20 16.63 12.68
C MET A 66 -13.46 18.09 13.07
N LEU A 67 -12.52 19.00 12.78
CA LEU A 67 -12.72 20.42 13.03
C LEU A 67 -13.90 21.01 12.25
N PHE A 68 -14.10 20.60 11.00
CA PHE A 68 -15.32 20.95 10.24
C PHE A 68 -16.58 20.40 10.89
N HIS A 69 -16.53 19.16 11.37
CA HIS A 69 -17.67 18.52 12.03
C HIS A 69 -18.05 19.21 13.33
N GLU A 70 -17.05 19.56 14.15
CA GLU A 70 -17.23 20.24 15.43
C GLU A 70 -17.71 21.69 15.23
N THR A 71 -17.16 22.39 14.23
CA THR A 71 -17.48 23.82 14.00
C THR A 71 -18.82 24.01 13.29
N PHE A 72 -19.15 23.16 12.31
CA PHE A 72 -20.28 23.37 11.41
C PHE A 72 -21.31 22.22 11.41
N GLY A 73 -21.09 21.16 12.20
CA GLY A 73 -21.93 19.96 12.18
C GLY A 73 -21.69 19.08 10.95
N GLY A 74 -22.74 18.45 10.42
CA GLY A 74 -22.63 17.57 9.23
C GLY A 74 -22.12 16.16 9.55
N SER A 75 -21.62 15.45 8.54
CA SER A 75 -21.20 14.05 8.65
C SER A 75 -19.88 13.78 7.96
N ILE A 76 -19.04 12.94 8.56
CA ILE A 76 -17.80 12.45 7.95
C ILE A 76 -18.05 11.02 7.46
N THR A 77 -17.76 10.78 6.18
CA THR A 77 -17.95 9.49 5.53
C THR A 77 -16.69 9.08 4.79
N ARG A 78 -16.48 7.77 4.61
CA ARG A 78 -15.38 7.26 3.79
C ARG A 78 -15.81 7.29 2.32
N ARG A 79 -15.11 8.06 1.49
CA ARG A 79 -15.38 8.20 0.05
C ARG A 79 -14.67 7.13 -0.79
N GLY A 80 -13.53 6.63 -0.31
CA GLY A 80 -12.75 5.60 -1.01
C GLY A 80 -12.04 4.67 -0.05
N SER A 81 -11.95 3.38 -0.41
CA SER A 81 -11.24 2.38 0.40
C SER A 81 -9.74 2.64 0.48
N GLY A 82 -9.15 3.34 -0.49
CA GLY A 82 -7.70 3.32 -0.68
C GLY A 82 -7.27 1.95 -1.20
N MET A 83 -6.45 1.90 -2.25
CA MET A 83 -5.88 0.64 -2.76
C MET A 83 -4.36 0.81 -2.94
N GLY A 84 -3.60 -0.15 -2.43
CA GLY A 84 -2.13 -0.11 -2.42
C GLY A 84 -1.60 1.05 -1.58
N LEU A 85 -0.74 1.89 -2.18
CA LEU A 85 -0.14 3.05 -1.53
C LEU A 85 -1.09 4.26 -1.42
N ARG A 86 -2.30 4.20 -2.00
CA ARG A 86 -3.27 5.30 -1.90
C ARG A 86 -4.02 5.19 -0.58
N LYS A 87 -3.85 6.21 0.28
CA LYS A 87 -4.57 6.30 1.57
C LYS A 87 -6.09 6.39 1.34
N PRO A 88 -6.92 5.88 2.28
CA PRO A 88 -8.36 6.10 2.24
C PRO A 88 -8.67 7.60 2.19
N LEU A 89 -9.69 7.96 1.43
CA LEU A 89 -10.21 9.33 1.37
C LEU A 89 -11.42 9.43 2.28
N LEU A 90 -11.38 10.37 3.20
CA LEU A 90 -12.49 10.77 4.04
C LEU A 90 -13.15 12.01 3.46
N GLN A 91 -14.43 12.19 3.72
CA GLN A 91 -15.23 13.29 3.21
C GLN A 91 -16.17 13.79 4.29
N TRP A 92 -16.01 15.04 4.70
CA TRP A 92 -17.01 15.78 5.45
C TRP A 92 -18.08 16.32 4.49
N ARG A 93 -19.34 16.25 4.91
CA ARG A 93 -20.50 16.75 4.16
C ARG A 93 -21.48 17.43 5.12
N ALA A 94 -21.80 18.68 4.85
CA ALA A 94 -22.94 19.40 5.42
C ALA A 94 -23.96 19.75 4.34
N GLY A 95 -25.24 19.80 4.72
CA GLY A 95 -26.34 20.25 3.87
C GLY A 95 -27.31 21.11 4.65
N GLY A 96 -28.24 21.77 3.95
CA GLY A 96 -29.27 22.62 4.57
C GLY A 96 -28.65 23.80 5.32
N GLN A 97 -29.19 24.10 6.51
CA GLN A 97 -28.76 25.26 7.31
C GLN A 97 -27.28 25.20 7.70
N SER A 98 -26.77 24.02 8.08
CA SER A 98 -25.34 23.83 8.40
C SER A 98 -24.43 24.22 7.23
N ALA A 99 -24.82 23.87 5.99
CA ALA A 99 -24.06 24.26 4.80
C ALA A 99 -24.14 25.78 4.53
N ARG A 100 -25.32 26.40 4.71
CA ARG A 100 -25.49 27.87 4.57
C ARG A 100 -24.65 28.63 5.59
N THR A 101 -24.73 28.26 6.87
CA THR A 101 -23.96 28.87 7.96
C THR A 101 -22.45 28.72 7.73
N ALA A 102 -21.99 27.52 7.40
CA ALA A 102 -20.59 27.32 7.04
C ALA A 102 -20.19 28.17 5.84
N ALA A 103 -20.99 28.23 4.78
CA ALA A 103 -20.68 29.02 3.60
C ALA A 103 -20.58 30.52 3.91
N GLN A 104 -21.49 31.04 4.73
CA GLN A 104 -21.51 32.44 5.18
C GLN A 104 -20.26 32.80 5.99
N LEU A 105 -19.84 31.92 6.92
CA LEU A 105 -18.65 32.13 7.75
C LEU A 105 -17.35 31.95 6.96
N LEU A 106 -17.32 31.05 5.98
CA LEU A 106 -16.11 30.75 5.21
C LEU A 106 -15.90 31.71 4.02
N ALA A 107 -16.96 32.32 3.48
CA ALA A 107 -16.88 33.18 2.30
C ALA A 107 -15.93 34.38 2.45
N PRO A 108 -15.93 35.16 3.55
CA PRO A 108 -15.04 36.31 3.72
C PRO A 108 -13.55 35.92 3.72
N HIS A 109 -13.25 34.69 4.15
CA HIS A 109 -11.89 34.18 4.27
C HIS A 109 -11.43 33.36 3.06
N SER A 110 -12.29 33.17 2.06
CA SER A 110 -11.94 32.40 0.86
C SER A 110 -11.54 33.33 -0.28
N ILE A 111 -10.40 33.09 -0.93
CA ILE A 111 -10.05 33.74 -2.21
C ILE A 111 -10.57 32.90 -3.38
N ALA A 112 -10.33 31.60 -3.27
CA ALA A 112 -10.41 30.67 -4.38
C ALA A 112 -11.84 30.17 -4.65
N LYS A 113 -12.71 30.21 -3.63
CA LYS A 113 -14.09 29.69 -3.68
C LYS A 113 -15.13 30.69 -3.17
N ARG A 114 -14.74 31.96 -2.96
CA ARG A 114 -15.60 33.01 -2.40
C ARG A 114 -16.98 33.07 -3.02
N ARG A 115 -17.05 33.19 -4.34
CA ARG A 115 -18.31 33.34 -5.06
C ARG A 115 -19.18 32.09 -4.97
N GLN A 116 -18.57 30.90 -4.94
CA GLN A 116 -19.28 29.64 -4.73
C GLN A 116 -19.86 29.56 -3.31
N LEU A 117 -19.15 30.10 -2.32
CA LEU A 117 -19.60 30.13 -0.93
C LEU A 117 -20.69 31.19 -0.71
N LEU A 118 -20.58 32.37 -1.31
CA LEU A 118 -21.64 33.39 -1.25
C LEU A 118 -22.95 32.82 -1.82
N LEU A 119 -22.87 32.19 -3.00
CA LEU A 119 -24.02 31.54 -3.64
C LEU A 119 -24.60 30.39 -2.78
N ALA A 120 -23.76 29.68 -2.04
CA ALA A 120 -24.21 28.64 -1.10
C ALA A 120 -24.84 29.20 0.17
N ALA A 121 -24.36 30.35 0.66
CA ALA A 121 -24.92 31.04 1.82
C ALA A 121 -26.31 31.58 1.52
N GLU A 122 -26.50 32.13 0.31
CA GLU A 122 -27.75 32.70 -0.19
C GLU A 122 -28.61 31.68 -0.95
N TRP A 123 -28.34 30.38 -0.79
CA TRP A 123 -29.01 29.35 -1.60
C TRP A 123 -30.53 29.43 -1.45
N PRO A 124 -31.31 29.66 -2.53
CA PRO A 124 -32.71 30.06 -2.40
C PRO A 124 -33.62 28.92 -1.95
N GLU A 125 -34.75 29.27 -1.35
CA GLU A 125 -35.79 28.32 -0.93
C GLU A 125 -36.77 27.98 -2.05
N ALA A 126 -37.07 28.92 -2.95
CA ALA A 126 -37.92 28.67 -4.10
C ALA A 126 -37.21 27.79 -5.14
N LYS A 127 -37.92 26.79 -5.69
CA LYS A 127 -37.34 25.83 -6.64
C LYS A 127 -36.87 26.48 -7.96
N SER A 128 -37.58 27.51 -8.45
CA SER A 128 -37.22 28.27 -9.65
C SER A 128 -35.82 28.84 -9.56
N ASP A 129 -35.55 29.55 -8.46
CA ASP A 129 -34.31 30.32 -8.27
C ASP A 129 -33.11 29.39 -8.02
N ARG A 130 -33.36 28.15 -7.59
CA ARG A 130 -32.33 27.13 -7.38
C ARG A 130 -31.72 26.64 -8.70
N GLU A 131 -32.46 26.63 -9.80
CA GLU A 131 -31.89 26.25 -11.10
C GLU A 131 -30.93 27.33 -11.62
N ASP A 132 -31.26 28.61 -11.43
CA ASP A 132 -30.36 29.72 -11.78
C ASP A 132 -29.07 29.68 -10.95
N CYS A 133 -29.20 29.51 -9.62
CA CYS A 133 -28.05 29.35 -8.74
C CYS A 133 -27.21 28.10 -9.09
N LYS A 134 -27.85 27.01 -9.52
CA LYS A 134 -27.14 25.80 -9.96
C LYS A 134 -26.39 26.03 -11.27
N ALA A 135 -27.00 26.73 -12.23
CA ALA A 135 -26.35 27.10 -13.48
C ALA A 135 -25.14 28.01 -13.23
N GLU A 136 -25.29 29.03 -12.38
CA GLU A 136 -24.19 29.89 -11.95
C GLU A 136 -23.10 29.10 -11.24
N LEU A 137 -23.44 28.22 -10.29
CA LEU A 137 -22.47 27.38 -9.58
C LEU A 137 -21.69 26.48 -10.54
N HIS A 138 -22.35 25.93 -11.57
CA HIS A 138 -21.69 25.16 -12.63
C HIS A 138 -20.76 26.03 -13.49
N ALA A 139 -21.17 27.26 -13.83
CA ALA A 139 -20.31 28.21 -14.52
C ALA A 139 -19.06 28.54 -13.68
N LEU A 140 -19.22 28.80 -12.38
CA LEU A 140 -18.12 29.11 -11.46
C LEU A 140 -17.13 27.96 -11.23
N LYS A 141 -17.51 26.71 -11.57
CA LYS A 141 -16.59 25.56 -11.60
C LYS A 141 -15.79 25.48 -12.89
N LYS A 142 -16.34 25.98 -13.99
CA LYS A 142 -15.67 26.00 -15.30
C LYS A 142 -14.73 27.21 -15.45
N TYR A 143 -15.14 28.37 -14.92
CA TYR A 143 -14.38 29.61 -15.02
C TYR A 143 -13.61 29.92 -13.73
N ASP A 144 -12.53 30.68 -13.84
CA ASP A 144 -11.73 31.10 -12.69
C ASP A 144 -12.57 32.03 -11.79
N SER A 145 -13.11 31.46 -10.71
CA SER A 145 -13.92 32.16 -9.72
C SER A 145 -13.08 32.81 -8.62
N ALA A 146 -11.75 32.86 -8.78
CA ALA A 146 -10.89 33.62 -7.89
C ALA A 146 -11.22 35.11 -7.98
N VAL A 147 -11.70 35.67 -6.87
CA VAL A 147 -11.96 37.10 -6.72
C VAL A 147 -10.74 37.69 -6.01
N ALA A 148 -10.26 38.84 -6.49
CA ALA A 148 -9.23 39.60 -5.77
C ALA A 148 -9.79 39.99 -4.40
N GLY A 149 -9.26 39.38 -3.36
CA GLY A 149 -9.59 39.67 -1.96
C GLY A 149 -8.31 39.71 -1.14
N PRO A 150 -8.30 40.42 -0.01
CA PRO A 150 -7.12 40.49 0.85
C PRO A 150 -6.77 39.08 1.33
N CYS A 151 -5.54 38.64 1.03
CA CYS A 151 -4.99 37.42 1.59
C CYS A 151 -4.52 37.69 3.02
N SER A 152 -4.75 36.74 3.92
CA SER A 152 -4.24 36.77 5.30
C SER A 152 -3.26 35.63 5.53
N TRP A 153 -2.53 35.66 6.64
CA TRP A 153 -1.62 34.58 7.02
C TRP A 153 -2.37 33.29 7.35
N GLU A 154 -3.55 33.38 7.97
CA GLU A 154 -4.44 32.25 8.25
C GLU A 154 -4.83 31.57 6.95
N TYR A 155 -5.35 32.33 5.98
CA TYR A 155 -5.67 31.79 4.66
C TYR A 155 -4.45 31.12 4.01
N PHE A 156 -3.28 31.76 4.08
CA PHE A 156 -2.06 31.23 3.48
C PHE A 156 -1.57 29.94 4.15
N ALA A 157 -1.54 29.87 5.49
CA ALA A 157 -1.19 28.67 6.26
C ALA A 157 -2.05 27.49 5.87
N GLY A 158 -3.34 27.78 5.77
CA GLY A 158 -4.30 26.81 5.38
C GLY A 158 -4.20 26.29 3.97
N PHE A 159 -4.08 27.23 3.04
CA PHE A 159 -3.84 26.90 1.65
C PHE A 159 -2.56 26.09 1.49
N PHE A 160 -1.53 26.39 2.29
CA PHE A 160 -0.29 25.64 2.35
C PHE A 160 -0.49 24.23 2.93
N ASP A 161 -1.35 24.04 3.93
CA ASP A 161 -1.70 22.71 4.43
C ASP A 161 -2.38 21.83 3.38
N ALA A 162 -3.24 22.43 2.55
CA ALA A 162 -3.94 21.72 1.48
C ALA A 162 -3.03 21.41 0.27
N GLU A 163 -2.24 22.38 -0.17
CA GLU A 163 -1.60 22.35 -1.51
C GLU A 163 -0.09 22.63 -1.48
N GLY A 164 0.43 23.04 -0.33
CA GLY A 164 1.84 23.32 -0.12
C GLY A 164 2.70 22.06 -0.06
N TYR A 165 3.98 22.25 -0.26
CA TYR A 165 5.03 21.24 -0.16
C TYR A 165 6.30 21.89 0.36
N ILE A 166 7.00 21.20 1.26
CA ILE A 166 8.28 21.62 1.81
C ILE A 166 9.37 20.72 1.23
N GLN A 167 10.28 21.29 0.45
CA GLN A 167 11.37 20.55 -0.17
C GLN A 167 12.72 21.11 0.24
N GLN A 168 13.58 20.26 0.79
CA GLN A 168 14.99 20.58 0.94
C GLN A 168 15.76 20.17 -0.33
N LYS A 169 16.50 21.09 -0.95
CA LYS A 169 17.34 20.84 -2.14
C LYS A 169 18.82 20.83 -1.76
N CYS A 170 19.61 20.02 -2.47
CA CYS A 170 21.09 19.96 -2.48
C CYS A 170 21.78 20.11 -1.11
N GLY A 171 22.08 19.00 -0.44
CA GLY A 171 22.98 19.01 0.73
C GLY A 171 22.52 19.87 1.91
N GLY A 172 21.22 20.20 1.98
CA GLY A 172 20.60 20.97 3.05
C GLY A 172 20.73 22.48 2.97
N VAL A 173 21.41 23.00 1.93
CA VAL A 173 21.74 24.42 1.82
C VAL A 173 20.57 25.27 1.30
N SER A 174 19.58 24.66 0.64
CA SER A 174 18.43 25.39 0.08
C SER A 174 17.10 24.75 0.46
N LEU A 175 16.14 25.60 0.82
CA LEU A 175 14.75 25.23 1.09
C LEU A 175 13.86 25.80 -0.02
N VAL A 176 12.89 25.02 -0.44
CA VAL A 176 11.88 25.42 -1.41
C VAL A 176 10.50 25.10 -0.85
N LEU A 177 9.67 26.12 -0.72
CA LEU A 177 8.24 25.96 -0.51
C LEU A 177 7.56 26.02 -1.88
N GLN A 178 6.70 25.05 -2.17
CA GLN A 178 5.97 24.98 -3.42
C GLN A 178 4.48 24.86 -3.16
N ILE A 179 3.65 25.63 -3.86
CA ILE A 179 2.19 25.48 -3.86
C ILE A 179 1.73 25.26 -5.30
N LYS A 180 0.96 24.20 -5.58
CA LYS A 180 0.46 23.90 -6.92
C LYS A 180 -1.03 24.23 -7.05
N GLN A 181 -1.43 24.86 -8.16
CA GLN A 181 -2.83 25.17 -8.45
C GLN A 181 -3.13 25.15 -9.95
N LYS A 182 -4.36 24.74 -10.31
CA LYS A 182 -4.84 24.83 -11.70
C LYS A 182 -5.01 26.29 -12.16
N HIS A 183 -5.53 27.14 -11.27
CA HIS A 183 -5.85 28.53 -11.56
C HIS A 183 -4.68 29.44 -11.15
N PRO A 184 -3.96 30.07 -12.11
CA PRO A 184 -2.79 30.89 -11.82
C PRO A 184 -3.14 32.13 -11.00
N ARG A 185 -4.33 32.69 -11.15
CA ARG A 185 -4.77 33.90 -10.43
C ARG A 185 -4.71 33.77 -8.92
N VAL A 186 -5.00 32.58 -8.38
CA VAL A 186 -4.87 32.32 -6.93
C VAL A 186 -3.41 32.40 -6.49
N LEU A 187 -2.49 31.86 -7.29
CA LEU A 187 -1.06 31.91 -6.99
C LEU A 187 -0.51 33.33 -7.10
N GLU A 188 -1.02 34.13 -8.04
CA GLU A 188 -0.69 35.55 -8.14
C GLU A 188 -1.14 36.34 -6.91
N CYS A 189 -2.37 36.12 -6.41
CA CYS A 189 -2.81 36.74 -5.15
C CYS A 189 -1.92 36.36 -3.96
N LEU A 190 -1.46 35.11 -3.90
CA LEU A 190 -0.52 34.67 -2.85
C LEU A 190 0.87 35.30 -3.03
N ARG A 191 1.35 35.43 -4.27
CA ARG A 191 2.61 36.11 -4.59
C ARG A 191 2.55 37.58 -4.17
N GLU A 192 1.50 38.30 -4.54
CA GLU A 192 1.30 39.71 -4.17
C GLU A 192 1.27 39.88 -2.64
N PHE A 193 0.56 39.00 -1.93
CA PHE A 193 0.54 38.98 -0.47
C PHE A 193 1.93 38.80 0.14
N LEU A 194 2.71 37.83 -0.35
CA LEU A 194 4.07 37.58 0.14
C LEU A 194 5.02 38.74 -0.21
N ALA A 195 4.86 39.35 -1.39
CA ALA A 195 5.64 40.51 -1.80
C ALA A 195 5.38 41.71 -0.87
N GLN A 196 4.11 41.96 -0.53
CA GLN A 196 3.72 43.05 0.40
C GLN A 196 4.21 42.82 1.82
N ARG A 197 4.24 41.57 2.31
CA ARG A 197 4.57 41.26 3.71
C ARG A 197 6.05 41.02 3.98
N LEU A 198 6.79 40.46 3.01
CA LEU A 198 8.16 40.01 3.23
C LEU A 198 9.18 40.58 2.22
N SER A 199 8.74 41.32 1.20
CA SER A 199 9.59 41.89 0.13
C SER A 199 10.52 40.84 -0.49
N LYS A 200 9.98 39.67 -0.86
CA LYS A 200 10.75 38.53 -1.38
C LYS A 200 10.38 38.14 -2.80
N ASP A 201 11.39 37.69 -3.53
CA ASP A 201 11.25 37.09 -4.85
C ASP A 201 10.55 35.74 -4.73
N THR A 202 9.32 35.70 -5.25
CA THR A 202 8.55 34.48 -5.43
C THR A 202 8.15 34.38 -6.89
N THR A 203 8.19 33.18 -7.44
CA THR A 203 7.94 32.96 -8.87
C THR A 203 6.68 32.14 -9.06
N VAL A 204 5.80 32.59 -9.96
CA VAL A 204 4.65 31.84 -10.43
C VAL A 204 4.94 31.37 -11.85
N GLY A 205 4.69 30.10 -12.14
CA GLY A 205 4.94 29.54 -13.47
C GLY A 205 4.28 28.17 -13.68
N LYS A 206 4.40 27.62 -14.89
CA LYS A 206 3.78 26.34 -15.23
C LYS A 206 4.50 25.17 -14.54
N ALA A 207 3.72 24.28 -13.94
CA ALA A 207 4.17 23.07 -13.26
C ALA A 207 3.49 21.83 -13.89
N GLY A 208 3.84 21.55 -15.14
CA GLY A 208 3.22 20.53 -15.99
C GLY A 208 2.15 21.10 -16.94
N GLU A 209 1.41 20.22 -17.61
CA GLU A 209 0.48 20.61 -18.69
C GLU A 209 -0.79 21.33 -18.19
N SER A 210 -1.22 21.08 -16.95
CA SER A 210 -2.53 21.54 -16.43
C SER A 210 -2.48 22.26 -15.09
N ALA A 211 -1.28 22.59 -14.60
CA ALA A 211 -1.10 23.24 -13.31
C ALA A 211 -0.02 24.32 -13.36
N HIS A 212 -0.18 25.31 -12.50
CA HIS A 212 0.78 26.33 -12.18
C HIS A 212 1.33 26.07 -10.77
N ALA A 213 2.48 26.62 -10.45
CA ALA A 213 3.00 26.61 -9.09
C ALA A 213 3.59 27.96 -8.69
N LEU A 214 3.47 28.26 -7.40
CA LEU A 214 4.20 29.30 -6.70
C LEU A 214 5.42 28.65 -6.06
N TRP A 215 6.62 29.12 -6.39
CA TRP A 215 7.85 28.71 -5.74
C TRP A 215 8.42 29.83 -4.89
N ILE A 216 8.80 29.46 -3.68
CA ILE A 216 9.54 30.31 -2.76
C ILE A 216 10.85 29.60 -2.51
N CYS A 217 11.95 30.22 -2.90
CA CYS A 217 13.28 29.63 -2.84
C CYS A 217 14.15 30.38 -1.82
N GLY A 218 15.08 29.65 -1.21
CA GLY A 218 16.05 30.20 -0.27
C GLY A 218 15.71 29.87 1.17
N LEU A 219 16.75 29.62 1.97
CA LEU A 219 16.60 29.17 3.35
C LEU A 219 15.88 30.20 4.22
N THR A 220 16.36 31.45 4.22
CA THR A 220 15.82 32.52 5.08
C THR A 220 14.35 32.86 4.78
N PRO A 221 13.94 33.13 3.52
CA PRO A 221 12.54 33.40 3.20
C PRO A 221 11.61 32.26 3.57
N CYS A 222 12.02 31.03 3.29
CA CYS A 222 11.20 29.86 3.59
C CYS A 222 11.07 29.64 5.11
N LYS A 223 12.14 29.83 5.90
CA LYS A 223 12.07 29.76 7.37
C LYS A 223 11.14 30.84 7.94
N GLN A 224 11.25 32.09 7.48
CA GLN A 224 10.37 33.18 7.92
C GLN A 224 8.89 32.87 7.64
N ILE A 225 8.59 32.37 6.44
CA ILE A 225 7.23 31.98 6.08
C ILE A 225 6.75 30.84 6.97
N LEU A 226 7.52 29.76 7.15
CA LEU A 226 7.14 28.64 8.01
C LEU A 226 6.91 29.06 9.46
N GLN A 227 7.68 30.02 9.99
CA GLN A 227 7.45 30.60 11.32
C GLN A 227 6.11 31.32 11.40
N HIS A 228 5.78 32.17 10.40
CA HIS A 228 4.47 32.81 10.33
C HIS A 228 3.35 31.78 10.20
N LEU A 229 3.51 30.76 9.36
CA LEU A 229 2.51 29.70 9.21
C LEU A 229 2.25 28.97 10.52
N LEU A 230 3.30 28.59 11.25
CA LEU A 230 3.15 27.94 12.56
C LEU A 230 2.48 28.87 13.58
N ALA A 231 2.84 30.16 13.59
CA ALA A 231 2.28 31.14 14.52
C ALA A 231 0.76 31.32 14.34
N VAL A 232 0.25 31.17 13.11
CA VAL A 232 -1.19 31.26 12.80
C VAL A 232 -1.89 29.89 12.73
N GLY A 233 -1.24 28.82 13.18
CA GLY A 233 -1.86 27.51 13.33
C GLY A 233 -1.79 26.58 12.11
N LEU A 234 -0.67 26.54 11.39
CA LEU A 234 -0.38 25.45 10.43
C LEU A 234 -0.57 24.08 11.14
N LEU A 235 -1.41 23.20 10.59
CA LEU A 235 -1.80 21.93 11.21
C LEU A 235 -1.11 20.74 10.53
N CYS A 236 -1.47 20.46 9.28
CA CYS A 236 -1.05 19.23 8.60
C CYS A 236 0.45 19.15 8.34
N LYS A 237 1.09 20.31 8.15
CA LYS A 237 2.52 20.42 7.88
C LYS A 237 3.30 20.98 9.06
N ALA A 238 2.69 21.07 10.24
CA ALA A 238 3.30 21.63 11.44
C ALA A 238 4.61 20.93 11.79
N GLU A 239 4.62 19.60 11.87
CA GLU A 239 5.80 18.83 12.27
C GLU A 239 6.91 18.90 11.22
N GLN A 240 6.57 18.90 9.92
CA GLN A 240 7.55 19.11 8.85
C GLN A 240 8.17 20.52 8.94
N ALA A 241 7.35 21.53 9.22
CA ALA A 241 7.80 22.91 9.37
C ALA A 241 8.69 23.08 10.61
N LYS A 242 8.28 22.54 11.76
CA LYS A 242 9.06 22.54 13.02
C LYS A 242 10.39 21.85 12.84
N LEU A 243 10.41 20.68 12.19
CA LEU A 243 11.63 19.96 11.87
C LEU A 243 12.57 20.87 11.08
N VAL A 244 12.11 21.44 9.96
CA VAL A 244 12.91 22.32 9.11
C VAL A 244 13.41 23.59 9.84
N LEU A 245 12.62 24.12 10.78
CA LEU A 245 13.00 25.29 11.57
C LEU A 245 14.01 24.97 12.68
N GLY A 246 13.86 23.84 13.37
CA GLY A 246 14.72 23.38 14.46
C GLY A 246 16.11 22.93 14.04
N LEU A 247 16.34 22.78 12.73
CA LEU A 247 17.61 22.33 12.19
C LEU A 247 18.60 23.48 12.00
N MET A 248 19.74 23.35 12.68
CA MET A 248 20.99 24.06 12.41
C MET A 248 21.60 23.53 11.09
N PRO A 249 22.37 24.34 10.34
CA PRO A 249 22.88 23.98 9.01
C PRO A 249 23.79 22.73 8.96
N GLU A 250 24.19 22.14 10.08
CA GLU A 250 25.28 21.15 10.13
C GLU A 250 24.87 19.68 9.88
N THR A 251 23.57 19.32 9.85
CA THR A 251 23.16 17.89 9.76
C THR A 251 22.18 17.57 8.62
N ALA A 252 22.41 18.14 7.43
CA ALA A 252 21.57 17.97 6.23
C ALA A 252 21.16 16.53 5.85
N ALA A 253 22.00 15.53 6.15
CA ALA A 253 21.75 14.12 5.80
C ALA A 253 20.62 13.49 6.64
N GLN A 254 20.53 13.83 7.93
CA GLN A 254 19.51 13.31 8.84
C GLN A 254 18.13 13.89 8.50
N VAL A 255 18.10 15.16 8.09
CA VAL A 255 16.89 15.89 7.66
C VAL A 255 16.24 15.25 6.44
N HIS A 256 17.04 14.91 5.43
CA HIS A 256 16.52 14.29 4.21
C HIS A 256 15.91 12.91 4.51
N ALA A 257 16.44 12.18 5.51
CA ALA A 257 15.88 10.91 5.94
C ALA A 257 14.53 11.11 6.67
N GLU A 258 14.45 12.08 7.59
CA GLU A 258 13.26 12.33 8.41
C GLU A 258 12.12 13.03 7.65
N LEU A 259 12.41 14.04 6.80
CA LEU A 259 11.41 14.65 5.91
C LEU A 259 10.81 13.61 4.96
N GLY A 260 11.62 12.67 4.48
CA GLY A 260 11.16 11.57 3.62
C GLY A 260 10.19 10.61 4.30
N CYS A 261 10.15 10.56 5.64
CA CYS A 261 9.19 9.78 6.41
C CYS A 261 7.90 10.57 6.73
N LEU A 262 7.96 11.90 6.76
CA LEU A 262 6.81 12.76 7.07
C LEU A 262 6.02 13.18 5.83
N THR A 263 6.64 13.22 4.64
CA THR A 263 5.94 13.54 3.39
C THR A 263 5.14 12.34 2.89
N GLY A 264 3.87 12.21 3.28
CA GLY A 264 2.96 11.25 2.66
C GLY A 264 2.96 11.38 1.12
N ASN A 265 2.70 10.26 0.43
CA ASN A 265 2.81 9.88 -1.01
C ASN A 265 2.62 10.92 -2.17
N GLN A 266 2.82 12.22 -2.00
CA GLN A 266 2.44 13.20 -3.03
C GLN A 266 3.45 13.39 -4.16
N VAL A 267 4.74 13.03 -4.02
CA VAL A 267 5.66 12.89 -5.17
C VAL A 267 6.75 11.86 -4.86
N PHE A 268 6.49 10.57 -5.08
CA PHE A 268 7.56 9.58 -5.22
C PHE A 268 7.94 9.44 -6.70
N GLY A 269 8.51 10.51 -7.25
CA GLY A 269 9.16 10.50 -8.56
C GLY A 269 10.66 10.22 -8.39
N LYS A 270 11.10 9.04 -8.79
CA LYS A 270 12.51 8.60 -8.97
C LYS A 270 13.50 9.10 -7.90
N ARG A 271 13.58 8.38 -6.77
CA ARG A 271 14.74 8.46 -5.87
C ARG A 271 15.98 7.93 -6.61
N LEU A 272 16.94 8.79 -6.89
CA LEU A 272 18.31 8.41 -7.21
C LEU A 272 19.12 8.53 -5.91
N GLY A 273 19.80 7.46 -5.49
CA GLY A 273 20.75 7.52 -4.37
C GLY A 273 21.93 8.43 -4.70
N ALA A 274 22.88 8.64 -3.78
CA ALA A 274 24.04 9.51 -4.01
C ALA A 274 24.77 9.22 -5.33
N ALA A 275 24.95 7.94 -5.68
CA ALA A 275 25.51 7.51 -6.96
C ALA A 275 24.61 7.85 -8.18
N GLY A 276 23.29 7.85 -8.00
CA GLY A 276 22.35 8.25 -9.02
C GLY A 276 22.24 9.77 -9.19
N GLN A 277 22.36 10.54 -8.11
CA GLN A 277 22.45 12.01 -8.14
C GLN A 277 23.74 12.47 -8.83
N GLU A 278 24.85 11.79 -8.53
CA GLU A 278 26.12 12.00 -9.22
C GLU A 278 26.04 11.64 -10.71
N ARG A 279 25.32 10.55 -11.05
CA ARG A 279 25.00 10.22 -12.45
C ARG A 279 24.15 11.29 -13.13
N ALA A 280 23.14 11.82 -12.44
CA ALA A 280 22.28 12.87 -12.98
C ALA A 280 23.05 14.18 -13.19
N ARG A 281 23.98 14.53 -12.29
CA ARG A 281 24.92 15.64 -12.48
C ARG A 281 25.81 15.43 -13.69
N LYS A 282 26.42 14.25 -13.83
CA LYS A 282 27.26 13.92 -14.99
C LYS A 282 26.47 13.95 -16.30
N ILE A 283 25.23 13.46 -16.30
CA ILE A 283 24.34 13.54 -17.48
C ILE A 283 23.96 14.99 -17.80
N ALA A 284 23.75 15.85 -16.80
CA ALA A 284 23.47 17.26 -17.02
C ALA A 284 24.68 18.02 -17.58
N VAL A 285 25.89 17.71 -17.11
CA VAL A 285 27.15 18.26 -17.65
C VAL A 285 27.35 17.80 -19.10
N LEU A 286 27.19 16.49 -19.37
CA LEU A 286 27.30 15.94 -20.73
C LEU A 286 26.24 16.52 -21.69
N LYS A 287 25.03 16.82 -21.19
CA LYS A 287 24.00 17.52 -21.99
C LYS A 287 24.39 18.96 -22.30
N ALA A 288 24.92 19.69 -21.32
CA ALA A 288 25.40 21.06 -21.54
C ALA A 288 26.59 21.10 -22.50
N GLU A 289 27.51 20.14 -22.41
CA GLU A 289 28.63 19.96 -23.34
C GLU A 289 28.14 19.60 -24.75
N HIS A 290 27.15 18.72 -24.87
CA HIS A 290 26.53 18.39 -26.16
C HIS A 290 25.75 19.57 -26.77
N GLU A 291 25.11 20.40 -25.96
CA GLU A 291 24.45 21.63 -26.44
C GLU A 291 25.49 22.67 -26.88
N LEU A 292 26.63 22.80 -26.18
CA LEU A 292 27.77 23.62 -26.61
C LEU A 292 28.42 23.13 -27.90
N LEU A 293 28.55 21.81 -28.06
CA LEU A 293 29.05 21.19 -29.30
C LEU A 293 28.08 21.37 -30.46
N ASN A 294 26.78 21.30 -30.22
CA ASN A 294 25.77 21.59 -31.25
C ASN A 294 25.75 23.07 -31.66
N VAL A 295 25.92 24.00 -30.72
CA VAL A 295 26.07 25.43 -31.04
C VAL A 295 27.35 25.69 -31.84
N ASN A 296 28.44 24.97 -31.55
CA ASN A 296 29.65 25.02 -32.36
C ASN A 296 29.48 24.36 -33.73
N HIS A 297 28.67 23.30 -33.84
CA HIS A 297 28.39 22.63 -35.11
C HIS A 297 27.46 23.46 -36.00
N GLU A 298 26.49 24.17 -35.42
CA GLU A 298 25.64 25.14 -36.12
C GLU A 298 26.44 26.38 -36.54
N ASN A 299 27.36 26.87 -35.69
CA ASN A 299 28.29 27.94 -36.07
C ASN A 299 29.29 27.51 -37.16
N GLN A 300 29.73 26.25 -37.16
CA GLN A 300 30.56 25.68 -38.24
C GLN A 300 29.75 25.49 -39.53
N GLN A 301 28.48 25.08 -39.46
CA GLN A 301 27.61 25.00 -40.63
C GLN A 301 27.25 26.38 -41.20
N CYS A 302 27.16 27.43 -40.36
CA CYS A 302 27.04 28.81 -40.85
C CYS A 302 28.34 29.35 -41.47
N SER A 303 29.52 28.90 -41.03
CA SER A 303 30.79 29.25 -41.67
C SER A 303 31.04 28.49 -42.99
N ALA A 304 30.42 27.33 -43.18
CA ALA A 304 30.57 26.51 -44.40
C ALA A 304 29.77 27.02 -45.61
N PHE A 305 28.95 28.07 -45.45
CA PHE A 305 28.20 28.68 -46.57
C PHE A 305 28.96 29.79 -47.31
N HIS A 306 30.20 30.10 -46.91
CA HIS A 306 31.07 31.09 -47.56
C HIS A 306 32.49 30.56 -47.79
N SER A 307 32.65 29.49 -48.57
CA SER A 307 33.93 29.19 -49.22
C SER A 307 33.78 28.13 -50.31
N THR A 308 33.32 28.54 -51.48
CA THR A 308 33.49 27.78 -52.73
C THR A 308 34.81 28.22 -53.38
N SER A 309 35.89 27.45 -53.22
CA SER A 309 36.90 27.29 -54.29
C SER A 309 37.96 26.23 -53.96
N ARG A 310 38.14 25.31 -54.92
CA ARG A 310 39.37 24.59 -55.29
C ARG A 310 39.99 23.60 -54.30
N GLY A 311 39.98 22.33 -54.73
CA GLY A 311 41.23 21.63 -55.03
C GLY A 311 41.54 20.38 -54.19
N SER A 312 41.72 19.27 -54.93
CA SER A 312 42.56 18.07 -54.66
C SER A 312 42.29 17.17 -53.46
N ASP A 313 41.92 15.93 -53.80
CA ASP A 313 42.55 14.64 -53.49
C ASP A 313 43.09 14.30 -52.08
N GLU A 314 42.85 13.03 -51.74
CA GLU A 314 43.43 12.18 -50.66
C GLU A 314 42.87 12.36 -49.24
N ASP A 315 41.98 11.45 -48.84
CA ASP A 315 42.32 10.42 -47.83
C ASP A 315 41.09 9.55 -47.49
N ALA A 316 41.24 8.25 -47.70
CA ALA A 316 40.25 7.23 -47.41
C ALA A 316 40.90 6.14 -46.55
N ASP A 317 40.80 6.23 -45.21
CA ASP A 317 41.13 5.08 -44.35
C ASP A 317 40.54 5.08 -42.92
N GLU A 318 39.31 5.59 -42.71
CA GLU A 318 38.62 5.48 -41.40
C GLU A 318 37.31 4.68 -41.40
N ASP A 319 36.85 4.20 -42.57
CA ASP A 319 35.52 3.55 -42.70
C ASP A 319 35.58 2.00 -42.65
N ALA A 320 36.76 1.41 -42.39
CA ALA A 320 36.95 -0.05 -42.38
C ALA A 320 36.65 -0.71 -41.03
N HIS A 321 36.84 0.00 -39.90
CA HIS A 321 36.66 -0.58 -38.57
C HIS A 321 35.18 -0.70 -38.17
N ASP A 322 34.36 0.32 -38.48
CA ASP A 322 32.93 0.32 -38.18
C ASP A 322 32.15 -0.67 -39.07
N ARG A 323 32.58 -0.86 -40.32
CA ARG A 323 32.01 -1.90 -41.20
C ARG A 323 32.34 -3.31 -40.73
N ALA A 324 33.51 -3.55 -40.14
CA ALA A 324 33.89 -4.85 -39.59
C ALA A 324 33.06 -5.22 -38.35
N VAL A 325 32.74 -4.26 -37.48
CA VAL A 325 31.90 -4.47 -36.28
C VAL A 325 30.45 -4.73 -36.66
N ILE A 326 29.90 -4.01 -37.65
CA ILE A 326 28.54 -4.24 -38.16
C ILE A 326 28.42 -5.59 -38.88
N LEU A 327 29.43 -6.01 -39.66
CA LEU A 327 29.47 -7.33 -40.31
C LEU A 327 29.61 -8.49 -39.31
N LEU A 328 30.29 -8.28 -38.18
CA LEU A 328 30.42 -9.29 -37.12
C LEU A 328 29.08 -9.49 -36.37
N ILE A 329 28.32 -8.41 -36.16
CA ILE A 329 26.98 -8.45 -35.55
C ILE A 329 25.97 -9.13 -36.49
N LEU A 330 26.02 -8.83 -37.79
CA LEU A 330 25.15 -9.45 -38.80
C LEU A 330 25.47 -10.93 -39.05
N ARG A 331 26.76 -11.34 -39.04
CA ARG A 331 27.14 -12.76 -39.14
C ARG A 331 26.69 -13.59 -37.93
N ARG A 332 26.62 -12.99 -36.74
CA ARG A 332 26.20 -13.69 -35.51
C ARG A 332 24.68 -13.88 -35.42
N GLN A 333 23.91 -13.00 -36.07
CA GLN A 333 22.47 -13.15 -36.25
C GLN A 333 22.13 -14.16 -37.37
N ALA A 334 22.93 -14.24 -38.44
CA ALA A 334 22.73 -15.20 -39.53
C ALA A 334 23.08 -16.66 -39.15
N ALA A 335 24.03 -16.88 -38.23
CA ALA A 335 24.40 -18.23 -37.76
C ALA A 335 23.30 -18.95 -36.95
N TRP A 336 22.29 -18.22 -36.47
CA TRP A 336 21.09 -18.81 -35.85
C TRP A 336 20.03 -19.27 -36.86
N ALA A 337 20.12 -18.85 -38.12
CA ALA A 337 19.09 -19.10 -39.14
C ALA A 337 19.34 -20.36 -40.01
N ALA A 338 20.51 -20.98 -39.92
CA ALA A 338 20.93 -22.04 -40.87
C ALA A 338 20.91 -23.46 -40.29
N GLY A 339 20.08 -23.75 -39.29
CA GLY A 339 19.95 -25.09 -38.72
C GLY A 339 18.51 -25.46 -38.42
N LEU A 340 17.74 -25.83 -39.45
CA LEU A 340 16.69 -26.88 -39.47
C LEU A 340 15.79 -26.72 -40.73
N LEU A 341 15.94 -27.65 -41.68
CA LEU A 341 15.02 -27.98 -42.80
C LEU A 341 13.76 -28.68 -42.23
N THR A 342 12.54 -28.73 -42.78
CA THR A 342 11.86 -28.43 -44.06
C THR A 342 10.33 -28.35 -43.76
N PRO A 343 9.48 -27.63 -44.53
CA PRO A 343 8.04 -27.56 -44.27
C PRO A 343 7.23 -28.59 -45.09
N ALA A 344 6.29 -29.28 -44.44
CA ALA A 344 5.26 -30.07 -45.10
C ALA A 344 3.98 -29.23 -45.30
N CYS A 345 3.56 -29.08 -46.56
CA CYS A 345 2.28 -28.51 -46.97
C CYS A 345 1.10 -29.21 -46.29
N TRP A 346 0.16 -28.43 -45.71
CA TRP A 346 -1.20 -28.92 -45.45
C TRP A 346 -2.24 -27.97 -46.03
N VAL A 347 -3.16 -28.60 -46.75
CA VAL A 347 -4.25 -28.04 -47.55
C VAL A 347 -5.34 -27.44 -46.67
N ARG A 348 -5.86 -26.28 -47.08
CA ARG A 348 -6.91 -25.52 -46.40
C ARG A 348 -8.29 -26.08 -46.80
N GLY A 349 -8.96 -26.78 -45.87
CA GLY A 349 -10.34 -27.25 -46.00
C GLY A 349 -11.37 -26.27 -45.43
N SER A 350 -12.49 -26.15 -46.13
CA SER A 350 -13.55 -25.14 -46.02
C SER A 350 -14.43 -25.20 -44.76
N LYS A 351 -15.13 -24.07 -44.54
CA LYS A 351 -16.08 -23.71 -43.49
C LYS A 351 -17.32 -24.64 -43.44
N THR A 352 -17.69 -25.10 -42.24
CA THR A 352 -19.10 -25.23 -41.80
C THR A 352 -19.25 -25.43 -40.29
N LEU A 353 -20.23 -24.71 -39.72
CA LEU A 353 -21.06 -24.88 -38.50
C LEU A 353 -20.41 -25.11 -37.10
N VAL A 354 -20.94 -24.34 -36.14
CA VAL A 354 -20.35 -23.94 -34.85
C VAL A 354 -20.92 -24.76 -33.69
N GLY A 355 -20.06 -25.31 -32.82
CA GLY A 355 -20.43 -25.97 -31.56
C GLY A 355 -19.41 -25.70 -30.43
N PRO A 356 -19.78 -25.90 -29.14
CA PRO A 356 -19.05 -25.41 -27.96
C PRO A 356 -17.71 -26.12 -27.65
N GLU A 357 -17.39 -27.22 -28.35
CA GLU A 357 -16.21 -28.04 -28.09
C GLU A 357 -14.89 -27.39 -28.57
N ARG A 358 -14.94 -26.32 -29.39
CA ARG A 358 -13.73 -25.66 -29.90
C ARG A 358 -12.98 -24.76 -28.90
N LEU A 359 -13.57 -24.41 -27.75
CA LEU A 359 -12.82 -23.70 -26.70
C LEU A 359 -11.66 -24.56 -26.12
N HIS A 360 -11.74 -25.88 -26.24
CA HIS A 360 -10.70 -26.81 -25.79
C HIS A 360 -9.61 -27.11 -26.84
N ALA A 361 -9.91 -26.98 -28.14
CA ALA A 361 -8.96 -27.27 -29.22
C ALA A 361 -8.08 -26.06 -29.59
N ASP A 362 -8.61 -24.83 -29.52
CA ASP A 362 -7.87 -23.61 -29.89
C ASP A 362 -6.70 -23.29 -28.95
N VAL A 363 -6.70 -23.81 -27.72
CA VAL A 363 -5.59 -23.61 -26.77
C VAL A 363 -4.44 -24.58 -27.01
N ARG A 364 -4.64 -25.70 -27.72
CA ARG A 364 -3.59 -26.70 -27.98
C ARG A 364 -2.84 -26.50 -29.30
N GLY A 365 -3.48 -25.90 -30.32
CA GLY A 365 -2.87 -25.70 -31.63
C GLY A 365 -1.91 -24.50 -31.76
N SER A 366 -1.93 -23.55 -30.82
CA SER A 366 -1.19 -22.28 -30.93
C SER A 366 0.24 -22.31 -30.37
N PHE A 367 0.66 -23.36 -29.65
CA PHE A 367 1.92 -23.33 -28.91
C PHE A 367 3.18 -23.79 -29.67
N CYS A 368 3.04 -24.36 -30.88
CA CYS A 368 4.19 -24.87 -31.64
C CYS A 368 4.72 -23.89 -32.71
N ALA A 369 4.12 -22.70 -32.89
CA ALA A 369 4.50 -21.75 -33.94
C ALA A 369 5.29 -20.52 -33.44
N GLU A 370 5.55 -20.38 -32.14
CA GLU A 370 6.07 -19.14 -31.55
C GLU A 370 7.53 -19.24 -31.11
N ALA A 371 8.44 -19.47 -32.06
CA ALA A 371 9.89 -19.42 -31.77
C ALA A 371 10.43 -17.99 -31.60
N PHE A 372 9.59 -16.95 -31.71
CA PHE A 372 10.02 -15.55 -31.72
C PHE A 372 9.20 -14.60 -30.84
N ALA A 373 8.36 -15.11 -29.93
CA ALA A 373 7.56 -14.22 -29.11
C ALA A 373 8.47 -13.32 -28.26
N THR A 374 8.31 -12.01 -28.39
CA THR A 374 9.15 -11.06 -27.66
C THR A 374 8.82 -11.11 -26.17
N SER A 375 9.77 -10.75 -25.29
CA SER A 375 9.50 -10.69 -23.82
C SER A 375 8.26 -9.85 -23.48
N LYS A 376 7.96 -8.83 -24.28
CA LYS A 376 6.78 -7.97 -24.12
C LYS A 376 5.47 -8.70 -24.42
N GLU A 377 5.45 -9.60 -25.41
CA GLU A 377 4.27 -10.39 -25.77
C GLU A 377 3.92 -11.37 -24.65
N VAL A 378 4.90 -12.15 -24.18
CA VAL A 378 4.68 -13.11 -23.07
C VAL A 378 4.22 -12.38 -21.80
N GLN A 379 4.78 -11.20 -21.50
CA GLN A 379 4.33 -10.37 -20.38
C GLN A 379 2.90 -9.83 -20.56
N MET A 380 2.52 -9.48 -21.80
CA MET A 380 1.15 -9.08 -22.11
C MET A 380 0.18 -10.24 -21.88
N ASP A 381 0.56 -11.45 -22.29
CA ASP A 381 -0.23 -12.66 -22.08
C ASP A 381 -0.36 -13.00 -20.59
N ASN A 382 0.73 -12.90 -19.82
CA ASN A 382 0.68 -13.06 -18.36
C ASN A 382 -0.29 -12.07 -17.71
N LYS A 383 -0.29 -10.82 -18.19
CA LYS A 383 -1.23 -9.79 -17.72
C LYS A 383 -2.67 -10.17 -18.08
N GLN A 384 -2.93 -10.63 -19.30
CA GLN A 384 -4.27 -11.07 -19.72
C GLN A 384 -4.74 -12.29 -18.91
N LEU A 385 -3.88 -13.28 -18.70
CA LEU A 385 -4.16 -14.46 -17.88
C LEU A 385 -4.46 -14.08 -16.43
N ARG A 386 -3.68 -13.17 -15.83
CA ARG A 386 -3.96 -12.65 -14.48
C ARG A 386 -5.32 -11.93 -14.41
N VAL A 387 -5.68 -11.14 -15.43
CA VAL A 387 -7.00 -10.50 -15.49
C VAL A 387 -8.13 -11.53 -15.59
N ARG A 388 -7.96 -12.57 -16.41
CA ARG A 388 -8.94 -13.66 -16.51
C ARG A 388 -9.05 -14.40 -15.18
N LEU A 389 -7.92 -14.81 -14.61
CA LEU A 389 -7.86 -15.55 -13.35
C LEU A 389 -8.48 -14.74 -12.20
N ASN A 390 -8.19 -13.44 -12.08
CA ASN A 390 -8.78 -12.57 -11.06
C ASN A 390 -10.31 -12.41 -11.17
N LYS A 391 -10.92 -12.84 -12.28
CA LYS A 391 -12.38 -12.89 -12.48
C LYS A 391 -12.95 -14.30 -12.31
N SER A 392 -12.11 -15.33 -12.32
CA SER A 392 -12.54 -16.72 -12.16
C SER A 392 -12.94 -16.97 -10.71
N ALA A 393 -14.23 -17.15 -10.48
CA ALA A 393 -14.74 -17.59 -9.18
C ALA A 393 -14.27 -19.00 -8.88
N TRP A 394 -14.00 -19.29 -7.60
CA TRP A 394 -13.90 -20.67 -7.16
C TRP A 394 -15.29 -21.33 -7.10
N PRO A 395 -15.38 -22.65 -7.22
CA PRO A 395 -16.62 -23.37 -6.95
C PRO A 395 -17.15 -23.08 -5.54
N ILE A 396 -18.47 -23.19 -5.37
CA ILE A 396 -19.10 -22.97 -4.06
C ILE A 396 -18.67 -24.12 -3.14
N LEU A 397 -17.87 -23.79 -2.12
CA LEU A 397 -17.44 -24.74 -1.10
C LEU A 397 -18.63 -25.17 -0.24
N LYS A 398 -19.08 -26.42 -0.39
CA LYS A 398 -20.19 -27.04 0.37
C LYS A 398 -19.73 -27.86 1.57
N CYS A 399 -18.51 -28.37 1.53
CA CYS A 399 -17.89 -29.16 2.59
C CYS A 399 -16.40 -28.82 2.69
N PHE A 400 -15.75 -29.25 3.77
CA PHE A 400 -14.30 -29.17 3.93
C PHE A 400 -13.80 -30.43 4.63
N SER A 401 -12.50 -30.73 4.51
CA SER A 401 -11.90 -31.88 5.19
C SER A 401 -10.92 -31.42 6.27
N ALA A 402 -10.89 -32.13 7.39
CA ALA A 402 -9.93 -31.93 8.48
C ALA A 402 -9.75 -33.28 9.20
N HIS A 403 -8.51 -33.62 9.58
CA HIS A 403 -8.19 -34.89 10.24
C HIS A 403 -8.72 -36.14 9.52
N GLY A 404 -8.70 -36.13 8.18
CA GLY A 404 -9.19 -37.24 7.34
C GLY A 404 -10.71 -37.39 7.29
N GLN A 405 -11.48 -36.49 7.92
CA GLN A 405 -12.95 -36.48 7.88
C GLN A 405 -13.47 -35.32 7.05
N THR A 406 -14.67 -35.46 6.49
CA THR A 406 -15.33 -34.42 5.67
C THR A 406 -16.57 -33.89 6.38
N TYR A 407 -16.65 -32.56 6.49
CA TYR A 407 -17.69 -31.83 7.21
C TYR A 407 -18.48 -30.93 6.27
N SER A 408 -19.81 -30.97 6.38
CA SER A 408 -20.72 -30.10 5.63
C SER A 408 -20.70 -28.66 6.16
N LEU A 409 -20.86 -27.67 5.26
CA LEU A 409 -20.99 -26.25 5.60
C LEU A 409 -22.45 -25.78 5.52
N PRO A 410 -22.93 -24.96 6.47
CA PRO A 410 -22.21 -24.57 7.69
C PRO A 410 -22.13 -25.75 8.69
N LEU A 411 -20.96 -25.92 9.33
CA LEU A 411 -20.84 -26.80 10.48
C LEU A 411 -21.40 -26.06 11.68
N ARG A 412 -22.62 -26.42 12.08
CA ARG A 412 -23.35 -25.75 13.15
C ARG A 412 -22.75 -26.11 14.52
N ALA A 413 -22.98 -25.23 15.48
CA ALA A 413 -22.68 -25.51 16.87
C ALA A 413 -23.52 -26.71 17.32
N GLU A 414 -22.86 -27.82 17.61
CA GLU A 414 -23.45 -28.88 18.39
C GLU A 414 -23.44 -28.46 19.86
N SER A 415 -24.45 -28.88 20.62
CA SER A 415 -24.48 -28.70 22.06
C SER A 415 -23.42 -29.58 22.71
N ARG A 416 -22.16 -29.15 22.64
CA ARG A 416 -21.08 -29.77 23.39
C ARG A 416 -21.12 -29.26 24.82
N ASP A 417 -21.03 -30.18 25.75
CA ASP A 417 -20.93 -29.85 27.17
C ASP A 417 -19.56 -29.21 27.40
N LEU A 418 -19.53 -27.87 27.51
CA LEU A 418 -18.32 -27.06 27.75
C LEU A 418 -17.65 -27.37 29.12
N ARG A 419 -18.08 -28.41 29.82
CA ARG A 419 -17.54 -28.83 31.12
C ARG A 419 -16.10 -29.30 31.03
N ARG A 420 -15.64 -29.76 29.86
CA ARG A 420 -14.23 -30.12 29.65
C ARG A 420 -13.48 -28.89 29.16
N LEU A 421 -12.82 -28.20 30.10
CA LEU A 421 -11.86 -27.15 29.77
C LEU A 421 -10.71 -27.74 28.94
N PRO A 422 -10.28 -27.05 27.87
CA PRO A 422 -9.10 -27.49 27.12
C PRO A 422 -7.86 -27.49 28.05
N PRO A 423 -6.92 -28.44 27.89
CA PRO A 423 -5.66 -28.43 28.64
C PRO A 423 -4.92 -27.10 28.45
N GLU A 424 -4.19 -26.67 29.48
CA GLU A 424 -3.45 -25.40 29.48
C GLU A 424 -2.51 -25.23 28.26
N PRO A 425 -1.73 -26.24 27.82
CA PRO A 425 -0.92 -26.14 26.60
C PRO A 425 -1.74 -25.81 25.35
N VAL A 426 -2.94 -26.39 25.22
CA VAL A 426 -3.85 -26.16 24.09
C VAL A 426 -4.44 -24.75 24.17
N LEU A 427 -4.80 -24.27 25.37
CA LEU A 427 -5.26 -22.89 25.57
C LEU A 427 -4.18 -21.87 25.21
N ALA A 428 -2.93 -22.09 25.64
CA ALA A 428 -1.80 -21.22 25.31
C ALA A 428 -1.58 -21.16 23.79
N TYR A 429 -1.57 -22.32 23.12
CA TYR A 429 -1.49 -22.40 21.66
C TYR A 429 -2.64 -21.64 20.97
N LEU A 430 -3.90 -21.89 21.36
CA LEU A 430 -5.06 -21.22 20.77
C LEU A 430 -5.08 -19.71 21.05
N ALA A 431 -4.58 -19.26 22.20
CA ALA A 431 -4.41 -17.84 22.49
C ALA A 431 -3.36 -17.19 21.58
N GLY A 432 -2.21 -17.86 21.36
CA GLY A 432 -1.21 -17.41 20.39
C GLY A 432 -1.76 -17.31 18.97
N PHE A 433 -2.49 -18.34 18.53
CA PHE A 433 -3.11 -18.32 17.20
C PHE A 433 -4.18 -17.22 17.06
N PHE A 434 -5.02 -17.06 18.09
CA PHE A 434 -6.04 -16.00 18.13
C PHE A 434 -5.39 -14.61 18.14
N ASP A 435 -4.23 -14.44 18.77
CA ASP A 435 -3.48 -13.19 18.79
C ASP A 435 -2.90 -12.79 17.44
N GLY A 436 -2.64 -13.74 16.55
CA GLY A 436 -2.39 -13.45 15.13
C GLY A 436 -3.70 -13.24 14.37
N ASP A 437 -4.41 -14.32 14.04
CA ASP A 437 -5.51 -14.32 13.06
C ASP A 437 -6.92 -14.19 13.67
N GLY A 438 -7.04 -14.24 15.00
CA GLY A 438 -8.31 -14.06 15.69
C GLY A 438 -8.79 -12.61 15.70
N CYS A 439 -10.09 -12.41 15.88
CA CYS A 439 -10.68 -11.08 15.90
C CYS A 439 -11.89 -11.00 16.84
N VAL A 440 -11.86 -10.02 17.73
CA VAL A 440 -12.99 -9.61 18.56
C VAL A 440 -13.80 -8.56 17.81
N THR A 441 -15.10 -8.76 17.65
CA THR A 441 -15.98 -7.83 16.92
C THR A 441 -17.31 -7.64 17.62
N CYS A 442 -17.95 -6.51 17.35
CA CYS A 442 -19.32 -6.24 17.75
C CYS A 442 -20.13 -5.78 16.52
N LYS A 443 -21.28 -6.40 16.27
CA LYS A 443 -22.18 -5.97 15.19
C LYS A 443 -23.19 -4.96 15.74
N PRO A 444 -23.57 -3.91 14.98
CA PRO A 444 -24.48 -2.87 15.47
C PRO A 444 -25.82 -3.38 16.00
N ASN A 445 -26.31 -4.48 15.42
CA ASN A 445 -27.64 -5.03 15.68
C ASN A 445 -27.60 -6.30 16.55
N LEU A 446 -26.43 -6.70 17.05
CA LEU A 446 -26.32 -7.83 17.97
C LEU A 446 -26.18 -7.32 19.40
N SER A 447 -26.85 -8.00 20.32
CA SER A 447 -26.78 -7.74 21.77
C SER A 447 -25.44 -8.13 22.40
N GLY A 448 -24.45 -8.60 21.62
CA GLY A 448 -23.20 -9.11 22.15
C GLY A 448 -21.99 -8.91 21.25
N CYS A 449 -20.82 -9.26 21.78
CA CYS A 449 -19.59 -9.45 21.03
C CYS A 449 -19.59 -10.79 20.28
N SER A 450 -18.66 -10.93 19.35
CA SER A 450 -18.33 -12.17 18.67
C SER A 450 -16.84 -12.31 18.47
N LEU A 451 -16.32 -13.50 18.73
CA LEU A 451 -14.95 -13.90 18.45
C LEU A 451 -14.98 -14.76 17.19
N HIS A 452 -14.03 -14.54 16.29
CA HIS A 452 -13.87 -15.40 15.12
C HIS A 452 -12.40 -15.53 14.73
N VAL A 453 -12.10 -16.63 14.03
CA VAL A 453 -10.81 -16.94 13.43
C VAL A 453 -11.07 -17.34 11.98
N GLY A 454 -10.37 -16.72 11.04
CA GLY A 454 -10.50 -17.03 9.62
C GLY A 454 -9.27 -17.78 9.09
N GLN A 455 -9.46 -18.79 8.26
CA GLN A 455 -8.37 -19.53 7.62
C GLN A 455 -8.75 -19.98 6.22
N SER A 456 -7.75 -20.32 5.40
CA SER A 456 -8.02 -20.97 4.11
C SER A 456 -8.60 -22.37 4.33
N PHE A 457 -9.45 -22.83 3.41
CA PHE A 457 -10.17 -24.10 3.57
C PHE A 457 -9.26 -25.34 3.66
N ASP A 458 -8.02 -25.25 3.16
CA ASP A 458 -6.98 -26.28 3.20
C ASP A 458 -6.13 -26.22 4.47
N LYS A 459 -6.53 -25.37 5.44
CA LYS A 459 -5.98 -25.26 6.79
C LYS A 459 -7.12 -25.27 7.80
N ALA A 460 -8.09 -26.17 7.60
CA ALA A 460 -9.30 -26.23 8.41
C ALA A 460 -9.07 -26.89 9.78
N GLU A 461 -7.96 -27.60 9.97
CA GLU A 461 -7.59 -28.31 11.21
C GLU A 461 -7.55 -27.37 12.40
N ILE A 462 -6.98 -26.17 12.24
CA ILE A 462 -6.97 -25.17 13.33
C ILE A 462 -8.38 -24.68 13.67
N LEU A 463 -9.26 -24.54 12.68
CA LEU A 463 -10.66 -24.15 12.93
C LEU A 463 -11.42 -25.27 13.64
N MET A 464 -11.10 -26.54 13.32
CA MET A 464 -11.62 -27.69 14.04
C MET A 464 -11.10 -27.71 15.48
N LEU A 465 -9.84 -27.39 15.73
CA LEU A 465 -9.31 -27.30 17.11
C LEU A 465 -10.03 -26.22 17.93
N PHE A 466 -10.34 -25.05 17.34
CA PHE A 466 -11.21 -24.05 17.98
C PHE A 466 -12.63 -24.57 18.20
N TYR A 467 -13.21 -25.26 17.21
CA TYR A 467 -14.55 -25.84 17.31
C TYR A 467 -14.63 -26.91 18.41
N GLU A 468 -13.64 -27.76 18.52
CA GLU A 468 -13.58 -28.83 19.49
C GLU A 468 -13.35 -28.31 20.91
N SER A 469 -12.52 -27.27 21.05
CA SER A 469 -12.18 -26.65 22.33
C SER A 469 -13.29 -25.77 22.89
N PHE A 470 -14.04 -25.08 22.01
CA PHE A 470 -14.94 -23.99 22.42
C PHE A 470 -16.37 -24.09 21.86
N GLY A 471 -16.66 -25.10 21.04
CA GLY A 471 -17.91 -25.17 20.28
C GLY A 471 -17.97 -24.08 19.20
N GLY A 472 -19.13 -23.46 19.02
CA GLY A 472 -19.31 -22.46 17.96
C GLY A 472 -19.59 -23.07 16.59
N SER A 473 -19.45 -22.28 15.54
CA SER A 473 -19.79 -22.73 14.18
C SER A 473 -18.67 -22.44 13.21
N ILE A 474 -18.49 -23.33 12.22
CA ILE A 474 -17.61 -23.09 11.08
C ILE A 474 -18.46 -22.77 9.85
N THR A 475 -18.21 -21.60 9.27
CA THR A 475 -18.96 -21.09 8.12
C THR A 475 -18.03 -20.61 7.03
N LEU A 476 -18.55 -20.44 5.82
CA LEU A 476 -17.79 -19.84 4.73
C LEU A 476 -17.59 -18.32 5.01
N LEU A 477 -16.33 -17.88 5.06
CA LEU A 477 -15.97 -16.46 5.19
C LEU A 477 -15.95 -15.79 3.82
N PHE A 478 -15.26 -16.40 2.85
CA PHE A 478 -15.13 -15.90 1.49
C PHE A 478 -15.08 -17.07 0.49
N ARG A 479 -15.75 -16.91 -0.66
CA ARG A 479 -15.88 -17.96 -1.68
C ARG A 479 -14.59 -18.24 -2.44
N GLY A 480 -13.60 -17.34 -2.41
CA GLY A 480 -12.41 -17.43 -3.24
C GLY A 480 -12.62 -16.80 -4.62
N ILE A 481 -11.57 -16.17 -5.15
CA ILE A 481 -11.52 -15.64 -6.52
C ILE A 481 -10.07 -15.67 -7.03
N GLY A 482 -9.87 -16.19 -8.24
CA GLY A 482 -8.55 -16.33 -8.86
C GLY A 482 -7.53 -17.05 -7.97
N LEU A 483 -6.44 -16.38 -7.64
CA LEU A 483 -5.38 -16.93 -6.77
C LEU A 483 -5.78 -17.00 -5.29
N GLN A 484 -6.83 -16.30 -4.88
CA GLN A 484 -7.33 -16.31 -3.52
C GLN A 484 -8.25 -17.52 -3.31
N LYS A 485 -7.79 -18.49 -2.54
CA LYS A 485 -8.56 -19.69 -2.15
C LYS A 485 -9.80 -19.31 -1.33
N PRO A 486 -10.83 -20.17 -1.30
CA PRO A 486 -11.91 -20.07 -0.33
C PRO A 486 -11.36 -20.00 1.10
N ALA A 487 -12.05 -19.23 1.95
CA ALA A 487 -11.72 -19.10 3.36
C ALA A 487 -12.92 -19.49 4.21
N LEU A 488 -12.64 -20.24 5.27
CA LEU A 488 -13.55 -20.60 6.33
C LEU A 488 -13.37 -19.66 7.51
N ARG A 489 -14.36 -19.61 8.39
CA ARG A 489 -14.23 -19.01 9.71
C ARG A 489 -14.88 -19.85 10.78
N TRP A 490 -14.20 -20.00 11.89
CA TRP A 490 -14.81 -20.37 13.16
C TRP A 490 -15.38 -19.11 13.83
N VAL A 491 -16.56 -19.19 14.44
CA VAL A 491 -17.21 -18.06 15.12
C VAL A 491 -18.05 -18.49 16.32
N VAL A 492 -17.98 -17.68 17.38
CA VAL A 492 -18.83 -17.74 18.58
C VAL A 492 -19.47 -16.38 18.87
N HIS A 493 -20.65 -16.40 19.48
CA HIS A 493 -21.46 -15.22 19.76
C HIS A 493 -21.95 -15.20 21.22
N GLY A 494 -22.30 -14.02 21.73
CA GLY A 494 -23.07 -13.88 22.97
C GLY A 494 -22.36 -14.48 24.19
N LYS A 495 -23.07 -15.29 24.98
CA LYS A 495 -22.52 -15.91 26.20
C LYS A 495 -21.30 -16.79 25.92
N SER A 496 -21.34 -17.60 24.85
CA SER A 496 -20.19 -18.42 24.45
C SER A 496 -18.97 -17.56 24.11
N ALA A 497 -19.16 -16.44 23.41
CA ALA A 497 -18.07 -15.50 23.13
C ALA A 497 -17.44 -14.93 24.41
N ARG A 498 -18.24 -14.59 25.42
CA ARG A 498 -17.73 -14.15 26.74
C ARG A 498 -16.92 -15.24 27.42
N THR A 499 -17.45 -16.46 27.48
CA THR A 499 -16.76 -17.61 28.09
C THR A 499 -15.44 -17.91 27.41
N VAL A 500 -15.40 -17.93 26.08
CA VAL A 500 -14.13 -18.15 25.35
C VAL A 500 -13.15 -17.01 25.60
N ALA A 501 -13.63 -15.77 25.66
CA ALA A 501 -12.77 -14.63 25.94
C ALA A 501 -12.18 -14.67 27.38
N GLN A 502 -12.93 -15.18 28.35
CA GLN A 502 -12.44 -15.44 29.71
C GLN A 502 -11.32 -16.49 29.74
N LEU A 503 -11.42 -17.53 28.91
CA LEU A 503 -10.42 -18.59 28.84
C LEU A 503 -9.15 -18.15 28.08
N LEU A 504 -9.30 -17.44 26.96
CA LEU A 504 -8.16 -17.01 26.14
C LEU A 504 -7.45 -15.77 26.69
N GLY A 505 -8.17 -14.89 27.41
CA GLY A 505 -7.64 -13.62 27.90
C GLY A 505 -6.35 -13.74 28.72
N PRO A 506 -6.28 -14.63 29.73
CA PRO A 506 -5.07 -14.82 30.54
C PRO A 506 -3.83 -15.26 29.76
N CYS A 507 -4.01 -16.02 28.69
CA CYS A 507 -2.92 -16.55 27.85
C CYS A 507 -2.58 -15.65 26.65
N SER A 508 -3.39 -14.62 26.38
CA SER A 508 -3.18 -13.68 25.27
C SER A 508 -2.20 -12.57 25.66
N ILE A 509 -1.39 -12.13 24.69
CA ILE A 509 -0.46 -11.00 24.81
C ILE A 509 -1.01 -9.82 24.02
N THR A 510 -1.31 -10.01 22.73
CA THR A 510 -1.68 -8.94 21.78
C THR A 510 -3.13 -8.50 21.95
N LYS A 511 -4.05 -9.45 22.14
CA LYS A 511 -5.49 -9.17 22.19
C LYS A 511 -6.06 -9.29 23.61
N GLN A 512 -5.24 -9.37 24.65
CA GLN A 512 -5.68 -9.56 26.03
C GLN A 512 -6.73 -8.55 26.46
N LYS A 513 -6.47 -7.25 26.28
CA LYS A 513 -7.43 -6.18 26.63
C LYS A 513 -8.75 -6.31 25.85
N GLN A 514 -8.68 -6.71 24.58
CA GLN A 514 -9.86 -6.91 23.74
C GLN A 514 -10.68 -8.11 24.22
N LEU A 515 -10.01 -9.18 24.66
CA LEU A 515 -10.64 -10.38 25.22
C LEU A 515 -11.24 -10.12 26.60
N LEU A 516 -10.56 -9.38 27.48
CA LEU A 516 -11.12 -8.97 28.78
C LEU A 516 -12.38 -8.11 28.60
N LEU A 517 -12.33 -7.13 27.69
CA LEU A 517 -13.50 -6.33 27.33
C LEU A 517 -14.64 -7.19 26.75
N ALA A 518 -14.33 -8.22 25.98
CA ALA A 518 -15.31 -9.15 25.44
C ALA A 518 -15.87 -10.10 26.51
N ALA A 519 -15.08 -10.50 27.51
CA ALA A 519 -15.49 -11.31 28.64
C ALA A 519 -16.53 -10.57 29.50
N GLU A 520 -16.35 -9.27 29.68
CA GLU A 520 -17.21 -8.39 30.49
C GLU A 520 -18.30 -7.68 29.67
N TRP A 521 -18.56 -8.16 28.43
CA TRP A 521 -19.42 -7.44 27.50
C TRP A 521 -20.82 -7.20 28.09
N PRO A 522 -21.29 -5.93 28.18
CA PRO A 522 -22.48 -5.60 28.96
C PRO A 522 -23.79 -6.04 28.28
N ASP A 523 -24.78 -6.37 29.12
CA ASP A 523 -26.15 -6.65 28.67
C ASP A 523 -26.97 -5.37 28.40
N ALA A 524 -26.62 -4.25 29.02
CA ALA A 524 -27.28 -2.96 28.81
C ALA A 524 -26.82 -2.30 27.49
N LYS A 525 -27.78 -1.86 26.66
CA LYS A 525 -27.50 -1.25 25.33
C LYS A 525 -26.65 0.02 25.40
N SER A 526 -26.82 0.86 26.42
CA SER A 526 -26.05 2.09 26.62
C SER A 526 -24.56 1.80 26.76
N ARG A 527 -24.20 0.94 27.73
CA ARG A 527 -22.80 0.54 28.00
C ARG A 527 -22.13 -0.18 26.83
N ARG A 528 -22.89 -0.83 25.94
CA ARG A 528 -22.32 -1.49 24.74
C ARG A 528 -21.71 -0.49 23.76
N GLN A 529 -22.18 0.76 23.71
CA GLN A 529 -21.57 1.77 22.84
C GLN A 529 -20.18 2.16 23.34
N ASP A 530 -20.03 2.29 24.65
CA ASP A 530 -18.74 2.60 25.29
C ASP A 530 -17.74 1.46 25.04
N CYS A 531 -18.12 0.20 25.31
CA CYS A 531 -17.27 -0.96 25.01
C CYS A 531 -16.95 -1.07 23.51
N LYS A 532 -17.85 -0.67 22.62
CA LYS A 532 -17.59 -0.64 21.17
C LYS A 532 -16.58 0.43 20.78
N ALA A 533 -16.66 1.61 21.40
CA ALA A 533 -15.69 2.68 21.20
C ALA A 533 -14.30 2.26 21.74
N GLU A 534 -14.26 1.67 22.93
CA GLU A 534 -13.05 1.15 23.53
C GLU A 534 -12.43 0.03 22.69
N LEU A 535 -13.23 -0.95 22.24
CA LEU A 535 -12.76 -2.01 21.35
C LEU A 535 -12.17 -1.45 20.04
N ARG A 536 -12.73 -0.37 19.50
CA ARG A 536 -12.18 0.31 18.32
C ARG A 536 -10.82 0.93 18.65
N ALA A 537 -10.71 1.67 19.75
CA ALA A 537 -9.45 2.26 20.20
C ALA A 537 -8.37 1.18 20.41
N LEU A 538 -8.70 0.07 21.07
CA LEU A 538 -7.76 -1.04 21.30
C LEU A 538 -7.21 -1.69 20.02
N LYS A 539 -7.92 -1.59 18.89
CA LYS A 539 -7.45 -2.08 17.58
C LYS A 539 -6.58 -1.08 16.83
N GLU A 540 -6.73 0.21 17.14
CA GLU A 540 -5.97 1.27 16.49
C GLU A 540 -4.56 1.36 17.08
N TYR A 541 -4.43 1.20 18.40
CA TYR A 541 -3.19 1.29 19.16
C TYR A 541 -2.58 -0.06 19.54
N ASP A 542 -1.30 -0.04 19.94
CA ASP A 542 -0.61 -1.20 20.50
C ASP A 542 -1.22 -1.55 21.88
N SER A 543 -2.20 -2.46 21.87
CA SER A 543 -2.88 -2.94 23.07
C SER A 543 -2.22 -4.17 23.69
N ALA A 544 -1.06 -4.59 23.18
CA ALA A 544 -0.36 -5.75 23.71
C ALA A 544 0.06 -5.52 25.17
N VAL A 545 -0.06 -6.55 25.99
CA VAL A 545 0.35 -6.56 27.39
C VAL A 545 1.56 -7.46 27.51
N ALA A 546 2.61 -7.00 28.19
CA ALA A 546 3.75 -7.86 28.46
C ALA A 546 3.31 -8.97 29.42
N GLY A 547 3.54 -10.22 29.04
CA GLY A 547 3.18 -11.40 29.83
C GLY A 547 4.16 -12.54 29.60
N PRO A 548 4.10 -13.59 30.43
CA PRO A 548 4.91 -14.78 30.23
C PRO A 548 4.56 -15.42 28.87
N CYS A 549 5.58 -15.69 28.06
CA CYS A 549 5.43 -16.39 26.80
C CYS A 549 5.84 -17.85 27.01
N SER A 550 5.09 -18.77 26.41
CA SER A 550 5.43 -20.20 26.37
C SER A 550 5.73 -20.65 24.94
N TRP A 551 6.25 -21.88 24.79
CA TRP A 551 6.48 -22.46 23.47
C TRP A 551 5.18 -22.72 22.71
N GLU A 552 4.11 -23.11 23.42
CA GLU A 552 2.78 -23.37 22.86
C GLU A 552 2.16 -22.09 22.33
N TYR A 553 2.18 -21.01 23.13
CA TYR A 553 1.77 -19.69 22.66
C TYR A 553 2.58 -19.26 21.43
N CYS A 554 3.91 -19.42 21.48
CA CYS A 554 4.77 -19.07 20.35
C CYS A 554 4.46 -19.89 19.10
N ALA A 555 4.15 -21.18 19.23
CA ALA A 555 3.75 -22.07 18.13
C ALA A 555 2.43 -21.61 17.50
N GLY A 556 1.41 -21.33 18.31
CA GLY A 556 0.13 -20.81 17.82
C GLY A 556 0.29 -19.47 17.11
N PHE A 557 1.05 -18.55 17.70
CA PHE A 557 1.32 -17.23 17.10
C PHE A 557 2.13 -17.35 15.81
N PHE A 558 3.09 -18.26 15.75
CA PHE A 558 3.89 -18.54 14.54
C PHE A 558 3.05 -19.18 13.43
N ASP A 559 2.10 -20.05 13.76
CA ASP A 559 1.17 -20.62 12.79
C ASP A 559 0.25 -19.57 12.15
N ALA A 560 -0.11 -18.51 12.87
CA ALA A 560 -0.82 -17.38 12.31
C ALA A 560 0.11 -16.43 11.52
N GLU A 561 1.17 -15.92 12.16
CA GLU A 561 1.92 -14.74 11.67
C GLU A 561 3.37 -15.05 11.25
N GLY A 562 3.82 -16.27 11.51
CA GLY A 562 5.17 -16.74 11.20
C GLY A 562 5.38 -17.03 9.71
N TYR A 563 6.63 -17.00 9.28
CA TYR A 563 7.05 -17.34 7.93
C TYR A 563 8.39 -18.07 7.96
N ILE A 564 8.47 -19.20 7.25
CA ILE A 564 9.68 -20.00 7.10
C ILE A 564 10.24 -19.73 5.70
N LYS A 565 11.49 -19.25 5.65
CA LYS A 565 12.13 -18.86 4.41
C LYS A 565 13.52 -19.47 4.29
N GLN A 566 13.75 -20.21 3.21
CA GLN A 566 15.10 -20.59 2.81
C GLN A 566 15.75 -19.45 2.01
N GLN A 567 16.93 -19.01 2.43
CA GLN A 567 17.65 -17.94 1.76
C GLN A 567 18.46 -18.47 0.58
N HIS A 568 18.32 -17.81 -0.58
CA HIS A 568 19.16 -18.01 -1.78
C HIS A 568 19.28 -19.46 -2.28
N ALA A 569 18.29 -20.32 -1.99
CA ALA A 569 18.33 -21.75 -2.29
C ALA A 569 19.58 -22.50 -1.75
N GLY A 570 20.30 -21.90 -0.79
CA GLY A 570 21.39 -22.54 -0.06
C GLY A 570 20.90 -23.18 1.24
N ALA A 571 21.82 -23.74 2.03
CA ALA A 571 21.55 -24.25 3.37
C ALA A 571 21.45 -23.12 4.42
N SER A 572 20.68 -22.06 4.11
CA SER A 572 20.42 -20.95 5.03
C SER A 572 18.92 -20.82 5.25
N LEU A 573 18.55 -20.63 6.51
CA LEU A 573 17.17 -20.55 6.96
C LEU A 573 16.96 -19.22 7.71
N GLU A 574 15.81 -18.61 7.45
CA GLU A 574 15.34 -17.39 8.09
C GLU A 574 13.90 -17.63 8.56
N LEU A 575 13.64 -17.40 9.85
CA LEU A 575 12.29 -17.34 10.39
C LEU A 575 11.90 -15.88 10.56
N GLN A 576 10.69 -15.53 10.15
CA GLN A 576 10.15 -14.17 10.31
C GLN A 576 8.81 -14.22 11.02
N ILE A 577 8.54 -13.23 11.87
CA ILE A 577 7.22 -12.95 12.41
C ILE A 577 6.94 -11.47 12.16
N VAL A 578 5.85 -11.17 11.48
CA VAL A 578 5.52 -9.81 11.03
C VAL A 578 4.32 -9.30 11.83
N GLN A 579 4.39 -8.07 12.34
CA GLN A 579 3.30 -7.46 13.11
C GLN A 579 3.20 -5.95 12.91
N LYS A 580 1.98 -5.41 12.98
CA LYS A 580 1.74 -3.95 12.96
C LYS A 580 2.33 -3.27 14.19
N HIS A 581 2.29 -3.94 15.34
CA HIS A 581 2.68 -3.39 16.63
C HIS A 581 3.92 -4.11 17.18
N PRO A 582 4.96 -3.39 17.63
CA PRO A 582 6.25 -4.00 17.98
C PRO A 582 6.25 -4.73 19.31
N ARG A 583 5.32 -4.45 20.24
CA ARG A 583 5.42 -4.93 21.62
C ARG A 583 5.35 -6.46 21.74
N VAL A 584 4.48 -7.14 20.99
CA VAL A 584 4.44 -8.61 20.98
C VAL A 584 5.73 -9.21 20.41
N LEU A 585 6.32 -8.59 19.38
CA LEU A 585 7.61 -9.03 18.83
C LEU A 585 8.75 -8.90 19.84
N LYS A 586 8.72 -7.84 20.68
CA LYS A 586 9.68 -7.68 21.78
C LYS A 586 9.50 -8.74 22.87
N CYS A 587 8.25 -9.13 23.18
CA CYS A 587 7.97 -10.20 24.13
C CYS A 587 8.50 -11.55 23.60
N LEU A 588 8.22 -11.87 22.33
CA LEU A 588 8.75 -13.07 21.66
C LEU A 588 10.27 -13.04 21.57
N HIS A 589 10.87 -11.89 21.26
CA HIS A 589 12.33 -11.71 21.24
C HIS A 589 12.96 -12.01 22.60
N ALA A 590 12.43 -11.43 23.68
CA ALA A 590 12.91 -11.66 25.04
C ALA A 590 12.78 -13.14 25.44
N PHE A 591 11.66 -13.78 25.09
CA PHE A 591 11.46 -15.21 25.33
C PHE A 591 12.48 -16.09 24.60
N LEU A 592 12.69 -15.87 23.29
CA LEU A 592 13.65 -16.64 22.49
C LEU A 592 15.11 -16.42 22.93
N ALA A 593 15.43 -15.21 23.42
CA ALA A 593 16.74 -14.87 23.93
C ALA A 593 17.10 -15.59 25.24
N GLN A 594 16.10 -15.97 26.06
CA GLN A 594 16.32 -16.75 27.27
C GLN A 594 16.63 -18.23 26.97
N GLY A 595 16.05 -18.77 25.90
CA GLY A 595 16.09 -20.21 25.62
C GLY A 595 17.16 -20.67 24.63
N LEU A 596 17.32 -19.99 23.48
CA LEU A 596 17.96 -20.63 22.33
C LEU A 596 18.84 -19.75 21.44
N SER A 597 18.65 -18.43 21.36
CA SER A 597 19.32 -17.68 20.28
C SER A 597 19.68 -16.23 20.57
N LYS A 598 20.97 -15.91 20.38
CA LYS A 598 21.51 -14.55 20.31
C LYS A 598 21.23 -13.85 18.97
N ASP A 599 20.85 -14.61 17.93
CA ASP A 599 20.72 -14.14 16.54
C ASP A 599 19.28 -13.72 16.18
N THR A 600 18.62 -13.02 17.10
CA THR A 600 17.25 -12.54 16.92
C THR A 600 17.23 -11.02 16.85
N THR A 601 16.54 -10.48 15.85
CA THR A 601 16.50 -9.03 15.61
C THR A 601 15.06 -8.57 15.43
N VAL A 602 14.67 -7.51 16.16
CA VAL A 602 13.41 -6.80 15.96
C VAL A 602 13.69 -5.51 15.19
N GLY A 603 13.09 -5.38 14.01
CA GLY A 603 13.28 -4.23 13.13
C GLY A 603 11.97 -3.72 12.54
N LYS A 604 12.06 -2.64 11.75
CA LYS A 604 10.95 -2.17 10.92
C LYS A 604 11.01 -2.83 9.54
N ALA A 605 9.87 -3.27 9.03
CA ALA A 605 9.67 -3.79 7.68
C ALA A 605 8.75 -2.84 6.90
N GLY A 606 9.25 -1.64 6.58
CA GLY A 606 8.44 -0.54 6.02
C GLY A 606 8.02 0.49 7.06
N GLU A 607 7.02 1.31 6.75
CA GLU A 607 6.60 2.44 7.60
C GLU A 607 5.74 2.02 8.80
N SER A 608 4.87 1.02 8.61
CA SER A 608 3.80 0.67 9.56
C SER A 608 3.89 -0.75 10.11
N VAL A 609 4.97 -1.47 9.82
CA VAL A 609 5.10 -2.89 10.13
C VAL A 609 6.47 -3.14 10.76
N HIS A 610 6.46 -4.00 11.76
CA HIS A 610 7.64 -4.51 12.46
C HIS A 610 7.84 -5.98 12.14
N VAL A 611 9.08 -6.43 12.25
CA VAL A 611 9.45 -7.83 11.99
C VAL A 611 10.44 -8.31 13.04
N LEU A 612 10.18 -9.50 13.57
CA LEU A 612 11.15 -10.29 14.30
C LEU A 612 11.78 -11.27 13.32
N LYS A 613 13.10 -11.20 13.14
CA LYS A 613 13.86 -12.09 12.27
C LYS A 613 14.82 -12.92 13.09
N ILE A 614 14.83 -14.22 12.81
CA ILE A 614 15.79 -15.18 13.34
C ILE A 614 16.61 -15.69 12.17
N TYR A 615 17.94 -15.65 12.31
CA TYR A 615 18.89 -16.12 11.32
C TYR A 615 19.67 -17.33 11.83
N GLY A 616 20.35 -18.01 10.90
CA GLY A 616 21.23 -19.14 11.19
C GLY A 616 20.51 -20.47 11.09
N LEU A 617 21.10 -21.41 10.36
CA LEU A 617 20.49 -22.72 10.10
C LEU A 617 20.21 -23.47 11.41
N THR A 618 21.20 -23.55 12.30
CA THR A 618 21.09 -24.27 13.58
C THR A 618 20.03 -23.66 14.50
N SER A 619 20.08 -22.34 14.72
CA SER A 619 19.14 -21.62 15.58
C SER A 619 17.70 -21.74 15.07
N CYS A 620 17.49 -21.59 13.75
CA CYS A 620 16.17 -21.76 13.14
C CYS A 620 15.66 -23.20 13.28
N LYS A 621 16.51 -24.22 13.07
CA LYS A 621 16.12 -25.63 13.25
C LYS A 621 15.72 -25.94 14.69
N GLN A 622 16.51 -25.49 15.67
CA GLN A 622 16.20 -25.69 17.09
C GLN A 622 14.85 -25.05 17.45
N ILE A 623 14.62 -23.80 17.06
CA ILE A 623 13.32 -23.15 17.29
C ILE A 623 12.19 -23.93 16.64
N LEU A 624 12.34 -24.38 15.39
CA LEU A 624 11.30 -25.18 14.73
C LEU A 624 11.05 -26.53 15.42
N GLN A 625 12.08 -27.18 15.96
CA GLN A 625 11.92 -28.40 16.76
C GLN A 625 11.09 -28.13 18.03
N HIS A 626 11.37 -27.03 18.74
CA HIS A 626 10.58 -26.62 19.90
C HIS A 626 9.14 -26.27 19.53
N LEU A 627 8.92 -25.54 18.43
CA LEU A 627 7.57 -25.21 17.96
C LEU A 627 6.78 -26.47 17.57
N LEU A 628 7.40 -27.44 16.89
CA LEU A 628 6.79 -28.73 16.58
C LEU A 628 6.42 -29.51 17.83
N ALA A 629 7.34 -29.58 18.81
CA ALA A 629 7.07 -30.24 20.09
C ALA A 629 5.94 -29.56 20.88
N ALA A 630 5.76 -28.25 20.69
CA ALA A 630 4.70 -27.46 21.30
C ALA A 630 3.39 -27.41 20.49
N GLY A 631 3.26 -28.23 19.44
CA GLY A 631 2.02 -28.40 18.69
C GLY A 631 1.84 -27.49 17.48
N LEU A 632 2.92 -27.01 16.85
CA LEU A 632 2.84 -26.33 15.55
C LEU A 632 2.05 -27.20 14.54
N LEU A 633 1.01 -26.62 13.95
CA LEU A 633 -0.02 -27.30 13.17
C LEU A 633 -0.05 -26.83 11.72
N CYS A 634 -0.38 -25.56 11.46
CA CYS A 634 -0.59 -25.03 10.11
C CYS A 634 0.68 -25.07 9.25
N LYS A 635 1.83 -24.88 9.90
CA LYS A 635 3.17 -24.87 9.30
C LYS A 635 4.02 -26.10 9.67
N ALA A 636 3.41 -27.13 10.25
CA ALA A 636 4.12 -28.34 10.67
C ALA A 636 4.89 -29.00 9.53
N GLU A 637 4.25 -29.20 8.38
CA GLU A 637 4.88 -29.81 7.19
C GLU A 637 6.07 -28.99 6.69
N GLN A 638 5.94 -27.66 6.66
CA GLN A 638 7.01 -26.75 6.27
C GLN A 638 8.19 -26.85 7.24
N ALA A 639 7.91 -26.87 8.55
CA ALA A 639 8.92 -27.00 9.58
C ALA A 639 9.66 -28.33 9.46
N THR A 640 8.95 -29.45 9.39
CA THR A 640 9.52 -30.80 9.23
C THR A 640 10.40 -30.89 7.98
N LEU A 641 9.93 -30.34 6.86
CA LEU A 641 10.69 -30.30 5.61
C LEU A 641 12.03 -29.57 5.78
N VAL A 642 12.04 -28.37 6.39
CA VAL A 642 13.28 -27.59 6.53
C VAL A 642 14.19 -28.09 7.65
N LEU A 643 13.72 -28.93 8.58
CA LEU A 643 14.60 -29.65 9.51
C LEU A 643 15.57 -30.58 8.76
N GLY A 644 15.14 -31.13 7.61
CA GLY A 644 15.98 -31.91 6.69
C GLY A 644 16.89 -31.08 5.78
N LEU A 645 16.92 -29.75 5.92
CA LEU A 645 17.73 -28.87 5.06
C LEU A 645 19.23 -29.07 5.32
N THR A 646 19.94 -29.55 4.30
CA THR A 646 21.40 -29.61 4.21
C THR A 646 21.84 -28.93 2.91
N THR A 647 23.15 -28.85 2.66
CA THR A 647 23.67 -28.31 1.40
C THR A 647 23.20 -29.14 0.20
N GLU A 648 23.14 -30.46 0.36
CA GLU A 648 22.77 -31.43 -0.68
C GLU A 648 21.26 -31.40 -0.96
N THR A 649 20.44 -31.18 0.06
CA THR A 649 18.98 -31.17 -0.08
C THR A 649 18.40 -29.78 -0.36
N ALA A 650 19.22 -28.73 -0.34
CA ALA A 650 18.77 -27.33 -0.41
C ALA A 650 17.87 -27.01 -1.61
N ALA A 651 18.21 -27.48 -2.81
CA ALA A 651 17.40 -27.22 -4.00
C ALA A 651 16.01 -27.89 -3.92
N ARG A 652 15.97 -29.16 -3.48
CA ARG A 652 14.71 -29.91 -3.31
C ARG A 652 13.82 -29.27 -2.25
N VAL A 653 14.40 -28.96 -1.08
CA VAL A 653 13.70 -28.30 0.02
C VAL A 653 13.14 -26.94 -0.43
N HIS A 654 13.88 -26.18 -1.26
CA HIS A 654 13.39 -24.91 -1.78
C HIS A 654 12.14 -25.07 -2.64
N ASP A 655 12.17 -26.03 -3.57
CA ASP A 655 11.08 -26.28 -4.49
C ASP A 655 9.83 -26.80 -3.73
N GLU A 656 10.02 -27.73 -2.79
CA GLU A 656 8.95 -28.27 -1.95
C GLU A 656 8.37 -27.22 -1.00
N LEU A 657 9.21 -26.42 -0.33
CA LEU A 657 8.76 -25.32 0.53
C LEU A 657 7.98 -24.29 -0.27
N GLY A 658 8.36 -24.08 -1.54
CA GLY A 658 7.57 -23.31 -2.50
C GLY A 658 6.15 -23.84 -2.64
N ARG A 659 5.96 -25.15 -2.85
CA ARG A 659 4.63 -25.75 -2.99
C ARG A 659 3.78 -25.60 -1.72
N LEU A 660 4.42 -25.66 -0.55
CA LEU A 660 3.76 -25.50 0.75
C LEU A 660 3.48 -24.04 1.13
N THR A 661 4.06 -23.05 0.46
CA THR A 661 3.83 -21.64 0.75
C THR A 661 2.76 -21.05 -0.17
N GLY A 662 1.79 -20.36 0.41
CA GLY A 662 0.58 -19.88 -0.30
C GLY A 662 0.83 -19.05 -1.56
N ASN A 663 -0.25 -18.82 -2.32
CA ASN A 663 -0.23 -18.24 -3.67
C ASN A 663 0.21 -16.76 -3.76
N GLN A 664 0.64 -16.12 -2.68
CA GLN A 664 1.07 -14.71 -2.69
C GLN A 664 2.27 -14.46 -3.62
N MET A 665 3.12 -15.49 -3.79
CA MET A 665 4.29 -15.47 -4.68
C MET A 665 4.09 -16.27 -5.97
N PHE A 666 2.83 -16.57 -6.33
CA PHE A 666 2.50 -17.33 -7.54
C PHE A 666 3.04 -16.65 -8.81
N GLY A 667 3.78 -17.40 -9.64
CA GLY A 667 4.44 -16.89 -10.84
C GLY A 667 5.72 -16.09 -10.59
N LYS A 668 6.04 -15.74 -9.33
CA LYS A 668 7.22 -14.93 -9.00
C LYS A 668 8.43 -15.77 -8.60
N ARG A 669 8.24 -17.06 -8.31
CA ARG A 669 9.32 -17.94 -7.88
C ARG A 669 10.15 -18.39 -9.08
N LEU A 670 11.46 -18.41 -8.86
CA LEU A 670 12.41 -18.98 -9.81
C LEU A 670 12.52 -20.47 -9.52
N GLY A 671 12.25 -21.32 -10.51
CA GLY A 671 12.67 -22.73 -10.45
C GLY A 671 14.19 -22.87 -10.48
N ALA A 672 14.70 -24.09 -10.34
CA ALA A 672 16.13 -24.39 -10.29
C ALA A 672 16.95 -23.70 -11.40
N ALA A 673 16.52 -23.79 -12.66
CA ALA A 673 17.19 -23.14 -13.78
C ALA A 673 17.17 -21.59 -13.69
N GLY A 674 16.07 -21.02 -13.18
CA GLY A 674 15.96 -19.58 -12.95
C GLY A 674 16.92 -19.09 -11.86
N GLN A 675 17.10 -19.89 -10.81
CA GLN A 675 18.05 -19.62 -9.73
C GLN A 675 19.49 -19.73 -10.19
N GLU A 676 19.81 -20.76 -10.98
CA GLU A 676 21.12 -20.92 -11.63
C GLU A 676 21.50 -19.67 -12.43
N ARG A 677 20.57 -19.19 -13.27
CA ARG A 677 20.76 -17.94 -14.03
C ARG A 677 20.94 -16.72 -13.12
N ALA A 678 20.15 -16.60 -12.05
CA ALA A 678 20.29 -15.51 -11.10
C ALA A 678 21.66 -15.53 -10.39
N ARG A 679 22.17 -16.72 -10.03
CA ARG A 679 23.52 -16.90 -9.48
C ARG A 679 24.60 -16.50 -10.49
N LYS A 680 24.48 -16.92 -11.74
CA LYS A 680 25.40 -16.54 -12.82
C LYS A 680 25.44 -15.02 -13.01
N ILE A 681 24.28 -14.36 -13.09
CA ILE A 681 24.17 -12.89 -13.19
C ILE A 681 24.91 -12.21 -12.02
N HIS A 682 24.71 -12.68 -10.80
CA HIS A 682 25.36 -12.12 -9.61
C HIS A 682 26.88 -12.35 -9.62
N ALA A 683 27.34 -13.54 -10.01
CA ALA A 683 28.76 -13.84 -10.13
C ALA A 683 29.45 -12.94 -11.18
N THR A 684 28.82 -12.75 -12.35
CA THR A 684 29.33 -11.86 -13.40
C THR A 684 29.34 -10.40 -12.93
N GLN A 685 28.35 -9.95 -12.15
CA GLN A 685 28.34 -8.61 -11.52
C GLN A 685 29.49 -8.42 -10.54
N ALA A 686 29.77 -9.42 -9.72
CA ALA A 686 30.90 -9.39 -8.78
C ALA A 686 32.24 -9.34 -9.53
N GLN A 687 32.38 -10.07 -10.63
CA GLN A 687 33.55 -10.01 -11.51
C GLN A 687 33.72 -8.62 -12.12
N ALA A 688 32.68 -8.07 -12.76
CA ALA A 688 32.71 -6.72 -13.33
C ALA A 688 33.12 -5.66 -12.30
N THR A 689 32.62 -5.78 -11.06
CA THR A 689 32.98 -4.88 -9.96
C THR A 689 34.46 -5.00 -9.57
N ARG A 690 35.01 -6.21 -9.52
CA ARG A 690 36.44 -6.44 -9.22
C ARG A 690 37.34 -5.89 -10.34
N LEU A 691 37.03 -6.19 -11.60
CA LEU A 691 37.77 -5.69 -12.77
C LEU A 691 37.80 -4.16 -12.78
N ARG A 692 36.66 -3.52 -12.51
CA ARG A 692 36.56 -2.07 -12.40
C ARG A 692 37.42 -1.50 -11.28
N LYS A 693 37.49 -2.17 -10.11
CA LYS A 693 38.38 -1.76 -9.01
C LYS A 693 39.86 -1.94 -9.36
N GLY A 694 40.19 -2.90 -10.23
CA GLY A 694 41.55 -3.15 -10.72
C GLY A 694 41.98 -2.32 -11.93
N GLY A 695 41.18 -1.32 -12.35
CA GLY A 695 41.51 -0.47 -13.51
C GLY A 695 41.26 -1.10 -14.88
N GLN A 696 40.76 -2.34 -14.94
CA GLN A 696 40.49 -3.08 -16.19
C GLN A 696 39.11 -2.70 -16.74
N LEU A 697 38.98 -1.45 -17.22
CA LEU A 697 37.70 -0.88 -17.63
C LEU A 697 37.08 -1.56 -18.86
N ALA A 698 37.88 -1.98 -19.84
CA ALA A 698 37.38 -2.64 -21.05
C ALA A 698 36.74 -4.00 -20.74
N GLU A 699 37.41 -4.83 -19.93
CA GLU A 699 36.89 -6.13 -19.50
C GLU A 699 35.65 -5.98 -18.60
N ALA A 700 35.65 -4.98 -17.70
CA ALA A 700 34.49 -4.66 -16.90
C ALA A 700 33.29 -4.27 -17.78
N SER A 701 33.52 -3.50 -18.86
CA SER A 701 32.49 -3.14 -19.85
C SER A 701 31.95 -4.38 -20.57
N ALA A 702 32.83 -5.27 -21.04
CA ALA A 702 32.43 -6.53 -21.68
C ALA A 702 31.56 -7.40 -20.74
N LYS A 703 31.92 -7.49 -19.46
CA LYS A 703 31.13 -8.20 -18.45
C LYS A 703 29.77 -7.54 -18.18
N LEU A 704 29.67 -6.22 -18.25
CA LEU A 704 28.39 -5.51 -18.16
C LEU A 704 27.46 -5.84 -19.34
N ASN A 705 27.99 -5.91 -20.55
CA ASN A 705 27.22 -6.34 -21.72
C ASN A 705 26.74 -7.80 -21.58
N GLU A 706 27.58 -8.70 -21.06
CA GLU A 706 27.19 -10.08 -20.74
C GLU A 706 26.03 -10.12 -19.72
N ILE A 707 26.08 -9.28 -18.69
CA ILE A 707 25.02 -9.17 -17.67
C ILE A 707 23.69 -8.70 -18.29
N GLU A 708 23.71 -7.77 -19.25
CA GLU A 708 22.51 -7.29 -19.91
C GLU A 708 21.83 -8.41 -20.72
N VAL A 709 22.60 -9.19 -21.46
CA VAL A 709 22.10 -10.36 -22.20
C VAL A 709 21.49 -11.39 -21.25
N LEU A 710 22.22 -11.76 -20.18
CA LEU A 710 21.74 -12.73 -19.19
C LEU A 710 20.46 -12.25 -18.48
N LYS A 711 20.34 -10.95 -18.19
CA LYS A 711 19.12 -10.37 -17.60
C LYS A 711 17.93 -10.43 -18.57
N ALA A 712 18.14 -10.10 -19.84
CA ALA A 712 17.09 -10.16 -20.85
C ALA A 712 16.58 -11.60 -21.03
N GLU A 713 17.49 -12.57 -21.14
CA GLU A 713 17.17 -14.00 -21.20
C GLU A 713 16.44 -14.47 -19.93
N HIS A 714 16.93 -14.08 -18.76
CA HIS A 714 16.30 -14.43 -17.48
C HIS A 714 14.86 -13.92 -17.38
N GLU A 715 14.60 -12.65 -17.73
CA GLU A 715 13.25 -12.09 -17.69
C GLU A 715 12.31 -12.73 -18.71
N LEU A 716 12.80 -13.07 -19.91
CA LEU A 716 12.02 -13.80 -20.91
C LEU A 716 11.60 -15.19 -20.39
N LEU A 717 12.57 -15.99 -19.93
CA LEU A 717 12.31 -17.34 -19.43
C LEU A 717 11.44 -17.36 -18.18
N LYS A 718 11.60 -16.36 -17.31
CA LYS A 718 10.73 -16.16 -16.15
C LYS A 718 9.30 -15.82 -16.57
N ALA A 719 9.12 -14.97 -17.58
CA ALA A 719 7.78 -14.66 -18.11
C ALA A 719 7.12 -15.92 -18.69
N TYR A 720 7.84 -16.74 -19.46
CA TYR A 720 7.31 -18.01 -19.97
C TYR A 720 6.91 -18.98 -18.84
N TYR A 721 7.76 -19.12 -17.83
CA TYR A 721 7.47 -19.98 -16.70
C TYR A 721 6.22 -19.52 -15.93
N GLU A 722 6.10 -18.21 -15.68
CA GLU A 722 4.89 -17.63 -15.10
C GLU A 722 3.66 -17.89 -15.97
N ASN A 723 3.78 -17.75 -17.29
CA ASN A 723 2.68 -18.01 -18.24
C ASN A 723 2.16 -19.44 -18.08
N GLN A 724 3.07 -20.41 -18.12
CA GLN A 724 2.76 -21.83 -17.95
C GLN A 724 2.04 -22.07 -16.63
N GLN A 725 2.57 -21.55 -15.51
CA GLN A 725 1.95 -21.69 -14.20
C GLN A 725 0.53 -21.11 -14.17
N LEU A 726 0.33 -19.91 -14.74
CA LEU A 726 -0.99 -19.26 -14.79
C LEU A 726 -1.99 -20.08 -15.62
N VAL A 727 -1.56 -20.62 -16.76
CA VAL A 727 -2.39 -21.47 -17.61
C VAL A 727 -2.79 -22.76 -16.89
N GLU A 728 -1.82 -23.45 -16.28
CA GLU A 728 -2.07 -24.68 -15.50
C GLU A 728 -3.03 -24.43 -14.33
N TYR A 729 -2.82 -23.33 -13.61
CA TYR A 729 -3.67 -22.97 -12.48
C TYR A 729 -5.08 -22.57 -12.92
N LEU A 730 -5.23 -21.83 -14.02
CA LEU A 730 -6.53 -21.49 -14.57
C LEU A 730 -7.30 -22.75 -14.99
N ARG A 731 -6.63 -23.69 -15.68
CA ARG A 731 -7.22 -25.00 -16.03
C ARG A 731 -7.63 -25.78 -14.78
N ARG A 732 -6.81 -25.74 -13.72
CA ARG A 732 -7.13 -26.38 -12.44
C ARG A 732 -8.36 -25.76 -11.78
N VAL A 733 -8.50 -24.43 -11.75
CA VAL A 733 -9.71 -23.79 -11.21
C VAL A 733 -10.95 -24.14 -12.05
N GLN A 734 -10.81 -24.22 -13.38
CA GLN A 734 -11.90 -24.63 -14.28
C GLN A 734 -12.29 -26.10 -14.08
N SER A 735 -11.31 -27.02 -13.93
CA SER A 735 -11.62 -28.43 -13.70
C SER A 735 -12.34 -28.66 -12.38
N LEU A 736 -12.07 -27.85 -11.35
CA LEU A 736 -12.81 -27.87 -10.09
C LEU A 736 -14.29 -27.48 -10.25
N HIS A 737 -14.68 -26.72 -11.29
CA HIS A 737 -16.10 -26.47 -11.59
C HIS A 737 -16.77 -27.65 -12.28
N ASN A 738 -16.03 -28.36 -13.13
CA ASN A 738 -16.56 -29.46 -13.93
C ASN A 738 -16.71 -30.75 -13.11
N ASN A 739 -15.78 -31.00 -12.20
CA ASN A 739 -15.73 -32.23 -11.39
C ASN A 739 -16.60 -32.07 -10.14
N LEU A 740 -17.91 -31.86 -10.28
CA LEU A 740 -18.93 -31.77 -9.20
C LEU A 740 -18.35 -32.18 -7.83
N TRP A 741 -18.19 -31.21 -6.93
CA TRP A 741 -17.49 -31.30 -5.62
C TRP A 741 -18.04 -32.35 -4.61
N GLU A 742 -18.75 -33.38 -5.09
CA GLU A 742 -19.35 -34.47 -4.33
C GLU A 742 -18.38 -35.64 -4.09
N GLY A 743 -17.15 -35.60 -4.62
CA GLY A 743 -16.12 -36.60 -4.36
C GLY A 743 -15.24 -36.28 -3.13
N PRO A 744 -14.71 -37.29 -2.41
CA PRO A 744 -13.70 -37.09 -1.38
C PRO A 744 -12.50 -36.37 -2.00
N ILE A 745 -12.18 -35.20 -1.45
CA ILE A 745 -11.13 -34.32 -1.97
C ILE A 745 -9.84 -35.13 -2.04
N ALA A 746 -9.27 -35.26 -3.24
CA ALA A 746 -7.96 -35.87 -3.42
C ALA A 746 -6.95 -35.13 -2.52
N HIS A 747 -6.49 -35.82 -1.47
CA HIS A 747 -5.43 -35.35 -0.58
C HIS A 747 -4.17 -35.11 -1.42
N GLY A 748 -3.98 -33.88 -1.86
CA GLY A 748 -2.86 -33.48 -2.73
C GLY A 748 -3.03 -32.10 -3.37
N MET A 749 -3.89 -31.24 -2.81
CA MET A 749 -4.17 -29.90 -3.36
C MET A 749 -3.12 -28.85 -3.02
#